data_AF-A0A945GQB7-F1
#
_entry.id   AF-A0A945GQB7-F1
#
_cell.length_a   1.000
_cell.length_b   1.000
_cell.length_c   1.000
_cell.angle_alpha   90.00
_cell.angle_beta   90.00
_cell.angle_gamma   90.00
#
_symmetry.space_group_name_H-M   'P 1'
#
loop_
_entity.id
_entity.type
_entity.pdbx_description
1 polymer ?
#
loop_
_entity_poly.entity_id
_entity_poly.type
_entity_poly.pdbx_seq_one_letter_code
_entity_poly.pdbx_strand_id
1 'polypeptide(L)'
;MMKRGIEKWISPAIIVAVIGMTLGMDIDVRSRWGDERSFSLVDAVSAATRSGMSVVGLITSDYGQLEKPVARDAELSEGQVEDMVRIAVAMSGGLHQRIEPDAEWIVIKPNIVELKERGSGVITDWRVVKGLIKIVHEVVPDARITIAEGAAWILPEKEEEVQLQFGGDIGDGFALAGYRQLLDDPELAGVELDIVDLNYDETAAVSVPDGGFVFEKYHFPLTVLECDFLISVPILKVIGAVGMTNAMKNFVGVAPGMIYGFPKMAGYPGSGVPGLPHNPGILDEVIVDLVSVAEPDFTVVDAIIGMERAKTDEDDGRPVRLNSILAGPDIVAVDAVSAQLIGFNPADIEYLTLGAYKGLGQADPVNIKVNGNELGKVVRRFEKYHGDSRAYGSHGTYGQGCRTWLLKGPFERQQEKEGEEFIDVENPGAVPGENGWSQAIYFHDDKIDLDKYYDDPFDCAVYAYATFTALRDEEAELWIGSDEGLRIWINGEQIYEHEGRRRHRLPNERLPIQIKAGENILLVRADQGRSRFDFSLNICEVEEDRRYAGNRLQGLDFSVTSAETAQKEEFTELEFDTGEEGIPADATVLAEARFARNLDLVAGSLEGALRFMGAEPTPQDLLGGTGHAFLFSVCDSLDMEGTFYTNISANVDLYQNLGFELKLITAEEEAPDFADRQQEAWDAISESVDRGVPVVARFGPFFWVVKGYHPKREHIYISAFMGEEPVDMVDLGTDEELPGLDVLIIGDPRPADPASTARRVVQTAVDVARSQPKGPIYLGLDGYEHWAGEIENGRAWRGFGVRLVAGVTVARRSQAAPYLRQIAPSFGAEIAAQLEEAAGCYEKEMGPLGELGGMFPIMGRSEQEVDLENPADRKKVIELIHQAREWEEKAVEHLEEALALME
;
A
#
# COMPACT_ATOMS: atom_id res chain seq x y z
N MET A 1 -28.46 -4.07 -47.41
CA MET A 1 -27.26 -3.39 -47.93
C MET A 1 -26.87 -2.30 -46.94
N MET A 2 -26.42 -2.73 -45.76
CA MET A 2 -26.08 -1.91 -44.61
C MET A 2 -25.04 -2.72 -43.82
N LYS A 3 -23.77 -2.59 -44.21
CA LYS A 3 -22.59 -2.99 -43.44
C LYS A 3 -21.83 -1.69 -43.18
N ARG A 4 -22.11 -1.08 -42.04
CA ARG A 4 -21.46 0.09 -41.42
C ARG A 4 -21.66 -0.17 -39.92
N GLY A 5 -20.67 -0.32 -39.07
CA GLY A 5 -19.26 -0.53 -39.21
C GLY A 5 -18.84 -1.06 -37.84
N ILE A 6 -18.47 -2.33 -37.79
CA ILE A 6 -17.83 -2.98 -36.64
C ILE A 6 -16.39 -3.17 -37.09
N GLU A 7 -15.66 -2.06 -37.11
CA GLU A 7 -14.20 -1.99 -37.38
C GLU A 7 -13.52 -1.27 -36.19
N LYS A 8 -14.15 -1.32 -35.02
CA LYS A 8 -13.63 -0.81 -33.75
C LYS A 8 -13.77 -1.91 -32.73
N TRP A 9 -12.76 -2.03 -31.86
CA TRP A 9 -12.54 -3.06 -30.82
C TRP A 9 -11.83 -4.31 -31.38
N ILE A 10 -10.57 -4.64 -31.06
CA ILE A 10 -9.61 -4.20 -30.03
C ILE A 10 -8.23 -4.01 -30.70
N SER A 11 -7.62 -2.82 -30.58
CA SER A 11 -6.26 -2.59 -31.10
C SER A 11 -5.24 -3.41 -30.30
N PRO A 12 -4.16 -3.96 -30.91
CA PRO A 12 -3.05 -4.58 -30.17
C PRO A 12 -2.52 -3.71 -29.02
N ALA A 13 -2.64 -2.38 -29.14
CA ALA A 13 -2.29 -1.43 -28.08
C ALA A 13 -3.20 -1.51 -26.83
N ILE A 14 -4.48 -1.84 -26.99
CA ILE A 14 -5.45 -2.00 -25.89
C ILE A 14 -5.16 -3.30 -25.13
N ILE A 15 -4.80 -4.37 -25.85
CA ILE A 15 -4.47 -5.64 -25.21
C ILE A 15 -3.14 -5.55 -24.44
N VAL A 16 -2.16 -4.82 -24.99
CA VAL A 16 -0.91 -4.50 -24.29
C VAL A 16 -1.17 -3.60 -23.07
N ALA A 17 -2.15 -2.70 -23.11
CA ALA A 17 -2.54 -1.89 -21.96
C ALA A 17 -3.23 -2.71 -20.86
N VAL A 18 -4.12 -3.64 -21.23
CA VAL A 18 -4.75 -4.58 -20.29
C VAL A 18 -3.69 -5.44 -19.61
N ILE A 19 -2.78 -6.06 -20.38
CA ILE A 19 -1.70 -6.89 -19.84
C ILE A 19 -0.70 -6.07 -19.02
N GLY A 20 -0.38 -4.85 -19.44
CA GLY A 20 0.47 -3.92 -18.68
C GLY A 20 -0.14 -3.59 -17.31
N MET A 21 -1.43 -3.29 -17.25
CA MET A 21 -2.11 -2.94 -15.99
C MET A 21 -2.37 -4.16 -15.09
N THR A 22 -2.66 -5.34 -15.65
CA THR A 22 -2.81 -6.59 -14.87
C THR A 22 -1.47 -7.12 -14.34
N LEU A 23 -0.35 -6.84 -15.03
CA LEU A 23 1.02 -7.14 -14.56
C LEU A 23 1.62 -6.03 -13.66
N GLY A 24 0.93 -4.90 -13.48
CA GLY A 24 1.43 -3.74 -12.74
C GLY A 24 2.61 -3.01 -13.41
N MET A 25 2.62 -2.85 -14.74
CA MET A 25 3.74 -2.30 -15.54
C MET A 25 3.36 -1.21 -16.56
N ASP A 26 4.25 -0.20 -16.64
CA ASP A 26 4.30 1.01 -17.48
C ASP A 26 4.23 0.81 -19.00
N ILE A 27 3.67 1.82 -19.67
CA ILE A 27 3.68 2.06 -21.12
C ILE A 27 4.68 3.18 -21.43
N ASP A 28 5.84 2.87 -22.03
CA ASP A 28 6.87 3.86 -22.37
C ASP A 28 6.65 4.51 -23.75
N VAL A 29 6.45 5.84 -23.79
CA VAL A 29 6.35 6.65 -25.00
C VAL A 29 7.64 7.47 -25.18
N ARG A 30 8.73 6.84 -25.63
CA ARG A 30 9.96 7.55 -26.04
C ARG A 30 10.25 7.43 -27.54
N SER A 31 9.99 8.50 -28.28
CA SER A 31 10.89 8.95 -29.35
C SER A 31 10.60 10.38 -29.79
N ARG A 32 11.58 11.28 -29.59
CA ARG A 32 11.90 12.37 -30.55
C ARG A 32 13.21 13.11 -30.30
N TRP A 33 13.82 13.02 -29.11
CA TRP A 33 14.98 13.86 -28.77
C TRP A 33 16.10 12.99 -28.19
N GLY A 34 17.13 12.72 -29.00
CA GLY A 34 18.26 11.86 -28.63
C GLY A 34 19.27 12.59 -27.75
N ASP A 35 19.24 12.31 -26.44
CA ASP A 35 20.29 12.68 -25.49
C ASP A 35 20.68 11.46 -24.63
N GLU A 36 22.00 11.20 -24.52
CA GLU A 36 22.63 10.08 -23.81
C GLU A 36 22.55 10.22 -22.26
N ARG A 37 21.77 11.18 -21.76
CA ARG A 37 21.55 11.44 -20.32
C ARG A 37 20.17 11.04 -19.80
N SER A 38 19.37 10.33 -20.61
CA SER A 38 18.04 9.87 -20.20
C SER A 38 18.12 8.46 -19.58
N PHE A 39 17.83 8.36 -18.28
CA PHE A 39 17.69 7.07 -17.59
C PHE A 39 16.50 6.29 -18.15
N SER A 40 16.68 4.98 -18.33
CA SER A 40 15.70 4.04 -18.89
C SER A 40 14.46 3.93 -18.01
N LEU A 41 13.26 3.99 -18.61
CA LEU A 41 11.98 3.83 -17.91
C LEU A 41 11.91 2.50 -17.14
N VAL A 42 12.66 1.48 -17.58
CA VAL A 42 12.70 0.10 -17.04
C VAL A 42 13.06 0.02 -15.55
N ASP A 43 13.94 0.91 -15.05
CA ASP A 43 14.33 0.91 -13.63
C ASP A 43 13.26 1.56 -12.73
N ALA A 44 12.43 2.45 -13.28
CA ALA A 44 11.27 3.04 -12.60
C ALA A 44 10.09 2.05 -12.55
N VAL A 45 9.81 1.32 -13.64
CA VAL A 45 8.68 0.38 -13.72
C VAL A 45 8.85 -0.82 -12.79
N SER A 46 10.06 -1.42 -12.75
CA SER A 46 10.33 -2.57 -11.87
C SER A 46 10.22 -2.20 -10.38
N ALA A 47 10.09 -0.93 -10.04
CA ALA A 47 9.84 -0.48 -8.68
C ALA A 47 8.36 -0.59 -8.25
N ALA A 48 7.41 -0.51 -9.19
CA ALA A 48 5.98 -0.38 -8.91
C ALA A 48 5.15 -1.69 -9.08
N THR A 49 5.78 -2.83 -9.37
CA THR A 49 5.10 -4.07 -9.79
C THR A 49 4.52 -4.95 -8.65
N ARG A 50 4.16 -4.37 -7.51
CA ARG A 50 3.17 -4.99 -6.62
C ARG A 50 2.05 -3.99 -6.42
N SER A 51 0.84 -4.36 -6.81
CA SER A 51 -0.37 -3.62 -6.44
C SER A 51 -0.34 -3.37 -4.92
N GLY A 52 -0.39 -2.10 -4.51
CA GLY A 52 -0.31 -1.69 -3.10
C GLY A 52 1.10 -1.39 -2.56
N MET A 53 2.17 -1.47 -3.37
CA MET A 53 3.51 -1.06 -2.92
C MET A 53 3.88 0.37 -3.34
N SER A 54 4.36 1.15 -2.38
CA SER A 54 4.89 2.50 -2.60
C SER A 54 6.40 2.46 -2.83
N VAL A 55 6.93 3.42 -3.60
CA VAL A 55 8.35 3.49 -3.96
C VAL A 55 9.00 4.75 -3.41
N VAL A 56 10.13 4.58 -2.73
CA VAL A 56 10.94 5.68 -2.21
C VAL A 56 12.39 5.53 -2.70
N GLY A 57 12.91 6.55 -3.37
CA GLY A 57 14.32 6.65 -3.68
C GLY A 57 15.09 7.17 -2.46
N LEU A 58 16.15 6.47 -2.04
CA LEU A 58 17.04 6.86 -0.94
C LEU A 58 18.49 6.89 -1.43
N ILE A 59 19.08 8.09 -1.47
CA ILE A 59 20.45 8.28 -1.96
C ILE A 59 21.30 8.96 -0.90
N THR A 60 22.41 8.31 -0.52
CA THR A 60 23.45 8.88 0.34
C THR A 60 24.64 9.37 -0.49
N SER A 61 25.42 10.30 0.04
CA SER A 61 26.54 10.89 -0.71
C SER A 61 27.64 9.90 -1.10
N ASP A 62 27.69 8.72 -0.47
CA ASP A 62 28.62 7.63 -0.78
C ASP A 62 28.02 6.56 -1.71
N TYR A 63 26.83 6.80 -2.28
CA TYR A 63 26.20 5.90 -3.23
C TYR A 63 27.07 5.71 -4.49
N GLY A 64 27.36 4.45 -4.81
CA GLY A 64 28.37 4.10 -5.81
C GLY A 64 28.06 4.51 -7.26
N GLN A 65 26.82 4.91 -7.57
CA GLN A 65 26.42 5.37 -8.90
C GLN A 65 26.45 6.90 -9.05
N LEU A 66 26.76 7.65 -7.99
CA LEU A 66 26.99 9.10 -8.10
C LEU A 66 28.23 9.37 -8.97
N GLU A 67 28.28 10.52 -9.64
CA GLU A 67 29.44 10.92 -10.45
C GLU A 67 30.69 11.09 -9.57
N LYS A 68 30.49 11.64 -8.36
CA LYS A 68 31.55 11.94 -7.38
C LYS A 68 31.12 11.56 -5.96
N PRO A 69 31.07 10.26 -5.63
CA PRO A 69 30.68 9.81 -4.30
C PRO A 69 31.71 10.27 -3.26
N VAL A 70 31.21 10.69 -2.10
CA VAL A 70 32.00 11.17 -0.96
C VAL A 70 31.45 10.62 0.35
N ALA A 71 32.32 10.58 1.37
CA ALA A 71 31.93 10.12 2.69
C ALA A 71 30.73 10.90 3.24
N ARG A 72 29.87 10.22 4.01
CA ARG A 72 28.62 10.76 4.56
C ARG A 72 28.80 11.91 5.57
N ASP A 73 30.02 12.13 6.03
CA ASP A 73 30.39 13.25 6.92
C ASP A 73 31.05 14.43 6.18
N ALA A 74 31.25 14.32 4.86
CA ALA A 74 31.88 15.36 4.06
C ALA A 74 30.95 16.57 3.83
N GLU A 75 31.54 17.74 3.62
CA GLU A 75 30.82 18.86 3.04
C GLU A 75 30.51 18.58 1.56
N LEU A 76 29.25 18.75 1.18
CA LEU A 76 28.80 18.55 -0.20
C LEU A 76 28.95 19.84 -1.00
N SER A 77 29.41 19.72 -2.25
CA SER A 77 29.30 20.79 -3.24
C SER A 77 27.88 20.88 -3.81
N GLU A 78 27.55 21.98 -4.50
CA GLU A 78 26.25 22.13 -5.17
C GLU A 78 25.99 21.03 -6.19
N GLY A 79 26.95 20.74 -7.07
CA GLY A 79 26.80 19.68 -8.07
C GLY A 79 26.60 18.29 -7.48
N GLN A 80 27.16 18.00 -6.30
CA GLN A 80 26.90 16.73 -5.61
C GLN A 80 25.49 16.65 -5.03
N VAL A 81 24.96 17.76 -4.49
CA VAL A 81 23.57 17.80 -4.03
C VAL A 81 22.62 17.64 -5.22
N GLU A 82 22.88 18.33 -6.33
CA GLU A 82 22.09 18.18 -7.56
C GLU A 82 22.10 16.73 -8.06
N ASP A 83 23.27 16.08 -8.12
CA ASP A 83 23.40 14.67 -8.54
C ASP A 83 22.60 13.73 -7.62
N MET A 84 22.71 13.91 -6.30
CA MET A 84 21.93 13.14 -5.33
C MET A 84 20.42 13.32 -5.50
N VAL A 85 19.96 14.56 -5.71
CA VAL A 85 18.53 14.87 -5.95
C VAL A 85 18.05 14.21 -7.24
N ARG A 86 18.80 14.35 -8.35
CA ARG A 86 18.45 13.74 -9.64
C ARG A 86 18.31 12.23 -9.52
N ILE A 87 19.26 11.56 -8.87
CA ILE A 87 19.20 10.11 -8.72
C ILE A 87 18.05 9.71 -7.79
N ALA A 88 17.83 10.40 -6.66
CA ALA A 88 16.73 10.05 -5.75
C ALA A 88 15.35 10.20 -6.43
N VAL A 89 15.15 11.30 -7.16
CA VAL A 89 13.94 11.54 -7.97
C VAL A 89 13.78 10.47 -9.04
N ALA A 90 14.85 10.09 -9.76
CA ALA A 90 14.79 9.03 -10.76
C ALA A 90 14.45 7.66 -10.14
N MET A 91 15.04 7.32 -8.99
CA MET A 91 14.81 6.07 -8.26
C MET A 91 13.39 5.91 -7.73
N SER A 92 12.60 6.99 -7.72
CA SER A 92 11.19 7.01 -7.33
C SER A 92 10.21 7.17 -8.50
N GLY A 93 10.71 7.05 -9.74
CA GLY A 93 9.91 7.12 -10.97
C GLY A 93 10.20 8.35 -11.85
N GLY A 94 10.76 9.40 -11.25
CA GLY A 94 11.08 10.65 -11.93
C GLY A 94 9.86 11.56 -12.16
N LEU A 95 10.11 12.87 -12.24
CA LEU A 95 9.04 13.86 -12.38
C LEU A 95 8.37 13.84 -13.77
N HIS A 96 9.10 13.45 -14.82
CA HIS A 96 8.57 13.37 -16.19
C HIS A 96 7.39 12.42 -16.40
N GLN A 97 7.16 11.47 -15.47
CA GLN A 97 6.01 10.56 -15.52
C GLN A 97 4.78 11.12 -14.80
N ARG A 98 4.94 12.23 -14.07
CA ARG A 98 3.93 12.75 -13.13
C ARG A 98 3.49 14.17 -13.45
N ILE A 99 4.42 14.99 -13.92
CA ILE A 99 4.08 16.34 -14.38
C ILE A 99 3.49 16.22 -15.77
N GLU A 100 2.25 16.67 -15.94
CA GLU A 100 1.61 16.73 -17.24
C GLU A 100 2.42 17.64 -18.20
N PRO A 101 2.60 17.26 -19.48
CA PRO A 101 3.44 18.04 -20.41
C PRO A 101 2.96 19.48 -20.66
N ASP A 102 1.70 19.77 -20.36
CA ASP A 102 1.07 21.08 -20.49
C ASP A 102 0.84 21.79 -19.14
N ALA A 103 1.39 21.28 -18.04
CA ALA A 103 1.40 21.98 -16.77
C ALA A 103 2.04 23.36 -16.92
N GLU A 104 1.32 24.42 -16.53
CA GLU A 104 1.74 25.81 -16.67
C GLU A 104 2.32 26.35 -15.36
N TRP A 105 1.96 25.78 -14.21
CA TRP A 105 2.37 26.26 -12.89
C TRP A 105 2.77 25.16 -11.91
N ILE A 106 4.05 25.17 -11.54
CA ILE A 106 4.65 24.24 -10.58
C ILE A 106 5.00 24.98 -9.29
N VAL A 107 4.59 24.45 -8.14
CA VAL A 107 4.89 25.02 -6.82
C VAL A 107 5.83 24.11 -6.05
N ILE A 108 6.92 24.66 -5.52
CA ILE A 108 7.89 23.97 -4.67
C ILE A 108 7.79 24.54 -3.26
N LYS A 109 7.42 23.70 -2.29
CA LYS A 109 7.21 24.04 -0.89
C LYS A 109 8.37 23.55 0.01
N PRO A 110 9.45 24.34 0.20
CA PRO A 110 10.51 24.00 1.17
C PRO A 110 10.00 24.07 2.62
N ASN A 111 10.88 23.76 3.58
CA ASN A 111 10.71 24.04 5.00
C ASN A 111 11.70 25.13 5.43
N ILE A 112 11.25 26.39 5.57
CA ILE A 112 12.09 27.48 6.09
C ILE A 112 11.77 27.75 7.56
N VAL A 113 10.50 27.80 7.95
CA VAL A 113 9.95 27.89 9.32
C VAL A 113 10.49 28.99 10.27
N GLU A 114 11.79 29.12 10.45
CA GLU A 114 12.54 30.01 11.35
C GLU A 114 13.59 30.83 10.58
N LEU A 115 14.07 31.93 11.19
CA LEU A 115 15.13 32.77 10.62
C LEU A 115 16.51 32.12 10.87
N LYS A 116 16.89 31.15 10.02
CA LYS A 116 18.17 30.44 10.08
C LYS A 116 18.84 30.39 8.70
N GLU A 117 20.14 30.11 8.69
CA GLU A 117 20.88 29.79 7.46
C GLU A 117 20.79 28.30 7.14
N ARG A 118 21.11 27.93 5.89
CA ARG A 118 21.22 26.53 5.47
C ARG A 118 22.23 25.77 6.31
N GLY A 119 21.99 24.49 6.52
CA GLY A 119 22.86 23.62 7.31
C GLY A 119 22.68 23.75 8.83
N SER A 120 21.71 24.54 9.29
CA SER A 120 21.28 24.58 10.69
C SER A 120 20.63 23.28 11.17
N GLY A 121 20.13 22.44 10.25
CA GLY A 121 19.27 21.29 10.56
C GLY A 121 17.81 21.67 10.81
N VAL A 122 17.48 22.97 10.77
CA VAL A 122 16.12 23.48 10.98
C VAL A 122 15.38 23.71 9.67
N ILE A 123 16.12 24.10 8.62
CA ILE A 123 15.59 24.57 7.34
C ILE A 123 16.16 23.79 6.15
N THR A 124 15.36 23.63 5.10
CA THR A 124 15.74 22.99 3.84
C THR A 124 16.88 23.75 3.16
N ASP A 125 17.94 23.04 2.75
CA ASP A 125 19.06 23.57 1.97
C ASP A 125 18.60 23.92 0.54
N TRP A 126 18.75 25.19 0.17
CA TRP A 126 18.33 25.70 -1.15
C TRP A 126 18.94 24.95 -2.33
N ARG A 127 20.09 24.27 -2.15
CA ARG A 127 20.72 23.47 -3.22
C ARG A 127 19.86 22.29 -3.65
N VAL A 128 19.08 21.72 -2.72
CA VAL A 128 18.11 20.66 -3.03
C VAL A 128 17.02 21.22 -3.94
N VAL A 129 16.47 22.38 -3.58
CA VAL A 129 15.45 23.08 -4.36
C VAL A 129 15.98 23.54 -5.72
N LYS A 130 17.22 24.06 -5.80
CA LYS A 130 17.86 24.40 -7.08
C LYS A 130 17.98 23.18 -8.00
N GLY A 131 18.37 22.03 -7.45
CA GLY A 131 18.40 20.77 -8.21
C GLY A 131 17.02 20.41 -8.76
N LEU A 132 15.96 20.57 -7.96
CA LEU A 132 14.58 20.33 -8.41
C LEU A 132 14.12 21.31 -9.48
N ILE A 133 14.40 22.61 -9.33
CA ILE A 133 14.05 23.63 -10.35
C ILE A 133 14.62 23.24 -11.71
N LYS A 134 15.88 22.78 -11.74
CA LYS A 134 16.50 22.30 -12.99
C LYS A 134 15.77 21.09 -13.58
N ILE A 135 15.45 20.09 -12.76
CA ILE A 135 14.72 18.89 -13.21
C ILE A 135 13.34 19.28 -13.74
N VAL A 136 12.61 20.14 -13.03
CA VAL A 136 11.27 20.60 -13.44
C VAL A 136 11.34 21.36 -14.77
N HIS A 137 12.27 22.30 -14.91
CA HIS A 137 12.44 23.06 -16.15
C HIS A 137 12.87 22.19 -17.34
N GLU A 138 13.59 21.09 -17.10
CA GLU A 138 13.89 20.10 -18.14
C GLU A 138 12.64 19.33 -18.60
N VAL A 139 11.66 19.12 -17.71
CA VAL A 139 10.41 18.41 -18.00
C VAL A 139 9.36 19.33 -18.64
N VAL A 140 9.15 20.50 -18.04
CA VAL A 140 8.18 21.53 -18.48
C VAL A 140 8.89 22.90 -18.59
N PRO A 141 9.58 23.17 -19.72
CA PRO A 141 10.45 24.34 -19.85
C PRO A 141 9.71 25.68 -19.85
N ASP A 142 8.43 25.68 -20.23
CA ASP A 142 7.60 26.88 -20.31
C ASP A 142 6.79 27.13 -19.02
N ALA A 143 6.83 26.21 -18.04
CA ALA A 143 6.08 26.36 -16.80
C ALA A 143 6.69 27.43 -15.89
N ARG A 144 5.82 28.22 -15.24
CA ARG A 144 6.20 29.05 -14.11
C ARG A 144 6.49 28.16 -12.91
N ILE A 145 7.62 28.39 -12.24
CA ILE A 145 8.02 27.69 -11.02
C ILE A 145 7.98 28.68 -9.86
N THR A 146 7.23 28.37 -8.82
CA THR A 146 7.11 29.21 -7.62
C THR A 146 7.69 28.49 -6.41
N ILE A 147 8.65 29.11 -5.71
CA ILE A 147 9.06 28.66 -4.37
C ILE A 147 8.10 29.30 -3.37
N ALA A 148 7.34 28.49 -2.64
CA ALA A 148 6.29 28.99 -1.74
C ALA A 148 6.51 28.52 -0.30
N GLU A 149 6.38 29.39 0.70
CA GLU A 149 6.45 29.01 2.13
C GLU A 149 5.63 29.96 2.99
N GLY A 150 5.00 29.45 4.06
CA GLY A 150 4.32 30.23 5.08
C GLY A 150 4.98 30.00 6.44
N ALA A 151 6.06 30.71 6.72
CA ALA A 151 6.85 30.50 7.94
C ALA A 151 6.29 31.26 9.15
N ALA A 152 6.93 31.10 10.32
CA ALA A 152 6.55 31.79 11.55
C ALA A 152 7.01 33.25 11.64
N TRP A 153 7.91 33.67 10.75
CA TRP A 153 8.43 35.04 10.69
C TRP A 153 7.53 35.98 9.91
N ILE A 154 7.76 37.29 10.07
CA ILE A 154 7.02 38.36 9.41
C ILE A 154 8.00 39.17 8.57
N LEU A 155 7.64 39.42 7.31
CA LEU A 155 8.45 40.26 6.44
C LEU A 155 8.64 41.65 7.05
N PRO A 156 9.85 42.23 7.02
CA PRO A 156 10.09 43.58 7.53
C PRO A 156 9.12 44.63 6.96
N GLU A 157 8.78 44.54 5.68
CA GLU A 157 7.82 45.42 5.02
C GLU A 157 6.36 45.22 5.45
N LYS A 158 6.05 44.10 6.13
CA LYS A 158 4.72 43.77 6.66
C LYS A 158 4.58 44.03 8.16
N GLU A 159 5.65 44.46 8.83
CA GLU A 159 5.67 44.71 10.29
C GLU A 159 4.53 45.64 10.74
N GLU A 160 4.24 46.72 9.99
CA GLU A 160 3.17 47.67 10.33
C GLU A 160 1.76 47.15 10.00
N GLU A 161 1.63 46.13 9.14
CA GLU A 161 0.36 45.55 8.70
C GLU A 161 -0.11 44.39 9.60
N VAL A 162 0.83 43.70 10.25
CA VAL A 162 0.56 42.49 11.05
C VAL A 162 0.31 42.82 12.52
N GLN A 163 -0.84 42.38 13.04
CA GLN A 163 -1.15 42.50 14.46
C GLN A 163 -0.65 41.27 15.24
N LEU A 164 0.46 41.45 15.95
CA LEU A 164 1.03 40.40 16.80
C LEU A 164 0.22 40.20 18.09
N GLN A 165 -0.29 38.99 18.30
CA GLN A 165 -0.83 38.57 19.60
C GLN A 165 0.23 37.83 20.45
N PHE A 166 1.01 36.94 19.82
CA PHE A 166 2.04 36.11 20.47
C PHE A 166 3.11 35.74 19.44
N GLY A 167 4.40 35.87 19.78
CA GLY A 167 5.49 35.40 18.91
C GLY A 167 5.64 36.18 17.59
N GLY A 168 6.46 35.63 16.68
CA GLY A 168 6.72 36.16 15.33
C GLY A 168 7.95 37.06 15.26
N ASP A 169 9.04 36.54 14.71
CA ASP A 169 10.25 37.33 14.48
C ASP A 169 10.14 38.14 13.19
N ILE A 170 10.60 39.40 13.23
CA ILE A 170 10.68 40.24 12.04
C ILE A 170 11.95 39.88 11.27
N GLY A 171 11.79 39.43 10.02
CA GLY A 171 12.90 39.07 9.17
C GLY A 171 12.47 38.40 7.87
N ASP A 172 13.39 38.35 6.92
CA ASP A 172 13.17 37.72 5.63
C ASP A 172 13.86 36.35 5.60
N GLY A 173 13.09 35.31 5.91
CA GLY A 173 13.62 33.95 5.94
C GLY A 173 14.06 33.44 4.56
N PHE A 174 13.39 33.84 3.48
CA PHE A 174 13.83 33.48 2.12
C PHE A 174 15.21 34.05 1.79
N ALA A 175 15.48 35.30 2.19
CA ALA A 175 16.78 35.92 1.99
C ALA A 175 17.85 35.26 2.87
N LEU A 176 17.58 35.08 4.17
CA LEU A 176 18.54 34.50 5.11
C LEU A 176 18.87 33.03 4.79
N ALA A 177 17.87 32.25 4.37
CA ALA A 177 18.04 30.87 3.93
C ALA A 177 18.74 30.75 2.56
N GLY A 178 18.86 31.85 1.81
CA GLY A 178 19.53 31.91 0.50
C GLY A 178 18.63 31.59 -0.69
N TYR A 179 17.31 31.56 -0.56
CA TYR A 179 16.38 31.32 -1.68
C TYR A 179 16.26 32.52 -2.61
N ARG A 180 16.27 33.76 -2.08
CA ARG A 180 16.13 34.96 -2.93
C ARG A 180 17.23 35.11 -3.98
N GLN A 181 18.43 34.58 -3.72
CA GLN A 181 19.53 34.64 -4.68
C GLN A 181 19.29 33.75 -5.92
N LEU A 182 18.39 32.76 -5.83
CA LEU A 182 18.07 31.86 -6.95
C LEU A 182 17.39 32.60 -8.10
N LEU A 183 16.67 33.68 -7.81
CA LEU A 183 16.01 34.54 -8.81
C LEU A 183 17.00 35.16 -9.80
N ASP A 184 18.25 35.36 -9.36
CA ASP A 184 19.33 35.98 -10.14
C ASP A 184 20.45 34.97 -10.49
N ASP A 185 20.23 33.67 -10.24
CA ASP A 185 21.26 32.65 -10.46
C ASP A 185 21.50 32.42 -11.97
N PRO A 186 22.74 32.59 -12.48
CA PRO A 186 23.04 32.41 -13.90
C PRO A 186 22.74 31.01 -14.44
N GLU A 187 22.73 29.96 -13.60
CA GLU A 187 22.41 28.60 -14.02
C GLU A 187 20.90 28.35 -14.16
N LEU A 188 20.07 29.27 -13.64
CA LEU A 188 18.61 29.25 -13.80
C LEU A 188 18.14 30.31 -14.82
N ALA A 189 19.06 30.87 -15.60
CA ALA A 189 18.73 31.83 -16.64
C ALA A 189 17.79 31.19 -17.70
N GLY A 190 16.58 31.72 -17.81
CA GLY A 190 15.54 31.22 -18.72
C GLY A 190 14.38 30.50 -18.01
N VAL A 191 14.53 30.19 -16.71
CA VAL A 191 13.42 29.71 -15.88
C VAL A 191 12.53 30.89 -15.47
N GLU A 192 11.22 30.76 -15.63
CA GLU A 192 10.26 31.69 -15.01
C GLU A 192 10.11 31.33 -13.53
N LEU A 193 10.95 31.92 -12.68
CA LEU A 193 11.03 31.62 -11.24
C LEU A 193 10.56 32.80 -10.39
N ASP A 194 9.68 32.54 -9.43
CA ASP A 194 9.28 33.51 -8.40
C ASP A 194 9.19 32.91 -6.99
N ILE A 195 8.98 33.78 -5.99
CA ILE A 195 8.87 33.41 -4.58
C ILE A 195 7.56 33.98 -4.02
N VAL A 196 6.78 33.14 -3.36
CA VAL A 196 5.53 33.53 -2.70
C VAL A 196 5.62 33.23 -1.20
N ASP A 197 5.32 34.24 -0.38
CA ASP A 197 5.08 34.03 1.06
C ASP A 197 3.60 33.70 1.27
N LEU A 198 3.34 32.42 1.56
CA LEU A 198 1.99 31.88 1.74
C LEU A 198 1.25 32.52 2.91
N ASN A 199 1.93 33.19 3.84
CA ASN A 199 1.25 33.87 4.94
C ASN A 199 0.35 35.00 4.48
N TYR A 200 0.70 35.64 3.36
CA TYR A 200 0.02 36.83 2.83
C TYR A 200 -0.73 36.57 1.52
N ASP A 201 -0.79 35.31 1.09
CA ASP A 201 -1.48 34.92 -0.13
C ASP A 201 -3.01 35.07 0.00
N GLU A 202 -3.69 35.13 -1.14
CA GLU A 202 -5.14 34.96 -1.17
C GLU A 202 -5.51 33.53 -0.76
N THR A 203 -6.67 33.36 -0.10
CA THR A 203 -7.02 32.07 0.51
C THR A 203 -8.46 31.66 0.21
N ALA A 204 -8.71 30.35 0.16
CA ALA A 204 -10.04 29.77 0.11
C ALA A 204 -10.26 28.81 1.28
N ALA A 205 -11.50 28.76 1.80
CA ALA A 205 -11.90 27.77 2.79
C ALA A 205 -12.33 26.47 2.08
N VAL A 206 -11.58 25.40 2.30
CA VAL A 206 -11.76 24.09 1.66
C VAL A 206 -12.20 23.08 2.69
N SER A 207 -13.18 22.24 2.33
CA SER A 207 -13.60 21.13 3.16
C SER A 207 -12.58 20.00 3.12
N VAL A 208 -12.31 19.38 4.27
CA VAL A 208 -11.48 18.16 4.31
C VAL A 208 -12.24 17.02 3.62
N PRO A 209 -11.64 16.34 2.62
CA PRO A 209 -12.23 15.15 2.03
C PRO A 209 -12.59 14.10 3.09
N ASP A 210 -13.79 13.54 2.98
CA ASP A 210 -14.34 12.55 3.91
C ASP A 210 -14.39 12.99 5.38
N GLY A 211 -14.42 14.31 5.62
CA GLY A 211 -14.49 14.93 6.94
C GLY A 211 -13.14 15.00 7.66
N GLY A 212 -12.90 16.11 8.35
CA GLY A 212 -11.67 16.31 9.13
C GLY A 212 -11.79 15.73 10.54
N PHE A 213 -10.67 15.26 11.07
CA PHE A 213 -10.54 14.80 12.44
C PHE A 213 -10.70 15.95 13.45
N VAL A 214 -10.19 17.14 13.12
CA VAL A 214 -10.20 18.31 14.01
C VAL A 214 -11.16 19.38 13.52
N PHE A 215 -11.04 19.79 12.26
CA PHE A 215 -11.91 20.80 11.67
C PHE A 215 -12.53 20.31 10.37
N GLU A 216 -13.79 20.65 10.13
CA GLU A 216 -14.46 20.31 8.86
C GLU A 216 -13.86 21.02 7.64
N LYS A 217 -13.25 22.20 7.86
CA LYS A 217 -12.69 23.06 6.81
C LYS A 217 -11.42 23.78 7.25
N TYR A 218 -10.53 24.00 6.29
CA TYR A 218 -9.29 24.75 6.46
C TYR A 218 -9.17 25.84 5.39
N HIS A 219 -8.55 26.98 5.74
CA HIS A 219 -8.17 28.00 4.79
C HIS A 219 -6.80 27.67 4.19
N PHE A 220 -6.76 27.56 2.86
CA PHE A 220 -5.54 27.27 2.11
C PHE A 220 -5.21 28.42 1.15
N PRO A 221 -3.92 28.71 0.92
CA PRO A 221 -3.46 29.66 -0.09
C PRO A 221 -3.87 29.22 -1.50
N LEU A 222 -4.31 30.16 -2.34
CA LEU A 222 -4.65 29.87 -3.74
C LEU A 222 -3.43 29.35 -4.51
N THR A 223 -2.22 29.80 -4.19
CA THR A 223 -0.98 29.25 -4.77
C THR A 223 -0.88 27.73 -4.65
N VAL A 224 -1.36 27.15 -3.56
CA VAL A 224 -1.32 25.69 -3.34
C VAL A 224 -2.53 24.99 -3.96
N LEU A 225 -3.68 25.66 -4.03
CA LEU A 225 -4.93 25.07 -4.54
C LEU A 225 -5.04 25.12 -6.06
N GLU A 226 -4.38 26.07 -6.71
CA GLU A 226 -4.53 26.37 -8.14
C GLU A 226 -3.31 25.99 -8.98
N CYS A 227 -2.21 25.52 -8.36
CA CYS A 227 -1.07 25.03 -9.13
C CYS A 227 -1.38 23.68 -9.80
N ASP A 228 -0.73 23.41 -10.92
CA ASP A 228 -0.91 22.15 -11.66
C ASP A 228 -0.10 21.00 -11.04
N PHE A 229 0.96 21.33 -10.28
CA PHE A 229 1.80 20.32 -9.62
C PHE A 229 2.50 20.90 -8.38
N LEU A 230 2.37 20.20 -7.24
CA LEU A 230 2.91 20.59 -5.94
C LEU A 230 4.03 19.64 -5.48
N ILE A 231 5.22 20.20 -5.26
CA ILE A 231 6.39 19.47 -4.74
C ILE A 231 6.69 19.90 -3.30
N SER A 232 6.59 18.99 -2.33
CA SER A 232 7.00 19.25 -0.94
C SER A 232 8.48 18.94 -0.72
N VAL A 233 9.22 19.85 -0.09
CA VAL A 233 10.67 19.70 0.16
C VAL A 233 11.00 19.86 1.66
N PRO A 234 10.60 18.90 2.51
CA PRO A 234 10.79 18.97 3.96
C PRO A 234 12.25 18.77 4.39
N ILE A 235 12.50 19.01 5.68
CA ILE A 235 13.75 18.64 6.37
C ILE A 235 13.45 17.72 7.57
N LEU A 236 14.28 16.71 7.76
CA LEU A 236 14.08 15.65 8.75
C LEU A 236 14.51 16.07 10.17
N LYS A 237 13.56 16.11 11.11
CA LYS A 237 13.78 16.61 12.49
C LYS A 237 13.04 15.77 13.54
N VAL A 238 13.60 15.59 14.72
CA VAL A 238 12.91 15.03 15.89
C VAL A 238 12.06 16.11 16.56
N ILE A 239 10.86 15.77 17.05
CA ILE A 239 10.02 16.70 17.82
C ILE A 239 9.24 15.94 18.89
N GLY A 240 9.12 16.52 20.08
CA GLY A 240 8.42 15.86 21.19
C GLY A 240 6.91 15.68 20.98
N ALA A 241 6.28 16.45 20.10
CA ALA A 241 4.82 16.46 19.93
C ALA A 241 4.27 15.24 19.19
N VAL A 242 5.00 14.80 18.14
CA VAL A 242 4.55 13.80 17.15
C VAL A 242 5.69 12.87 16.74
N GLY A 243 6.74 12.78 17.56
CA GLY A 243 7.96 12.00 17.31
C GLY A 243 8.95 12.66 16.34
N MET A 244 8.51 12.96 15.11
CA MET A 244 9.34 13.59 14.09
C MET A 244 8.58 14.55 13.16
N THR A 245 9.29 15.47 12.54
CA THR A 245 8.82 16.35 11.46
C THR A 245 9.48 15.92 10.17
N ASN A 246 8.68 15.68 9.14
CA ASN A 246 9.16 15.48 7.78
C ASN A 246 8.12 15.96 6.75
N ALA A 247 7.72 15.17 5.77
CA ALA A 247 6.91 15.58 4.62
C ALA A 247 5.48 15.97 4.99
N MET A 248 4.75 15.13 5.72
CA MET A 248 3.35 15.42 6.08
C MET A 248 3.28 16.66 6.97
N LYS A 249 4.16 16.73 7.98
CA LYS A 249 4.21 17.87 8.90
C LYS A 249 4.61 19.19 8.24
N ASN A 250 5.25 19.16 7.06
CA ASN A 250 5.62 20.36 6.31
C ASN A 250 4.39 21.19 5.89
N PHE A 251 3.22 20.57 5.78
CA PHE A 251 1.95 21.22 5.41
C PHE A 251 1.38 22.13 6.48
N VAL A 252 1.83 22.01 7.74
CA VAL A 252 1.59 23.07 8.73
C VAL A 252 2.14 24.41 8.21
N GLY A 253 3.22 24.38 7.42
CA GLY A 253 3.83 25.52 6.73
C GLY A 253 2.96 26.14 5.63
N VAL A 254 1.98 25.43 5.09
CA VAL A 254 1.06 25.95 4.06
C VAL A 254 0.00 26.88 4.67
N ALA A 255 -0.42 26.61 5.91
CA ALA A 255 -1.48 27.38 6.55
C ALA A 255 -1.10 28.88 6.68
N PRO A 256 -1.91 29.81 6.16
CA PRO A 256 -1.55 31.22 6.04
C PRO A 256 -1.59 31.96 7.39
N GLY A 257 -0.51 32.67 7.73
CA GLY A 257 -0.37 33.44 8.97
C GLY A 257 -1.42 34.55 9.14
N MET A 258 -1.92 35.16 8.05
CA MET A 258 -3.01 36.14 8.13
C MET A 258 -4.38 35.54 8.48
N ILE A 259 -4.49 34.21 8.55
CA ILE A 259 -5.69 33.49 9.01
C ILE A 259 -5.45 32.83 10.36
N TYR A 260 -4.34 32.07 10.48
CA TYR A 260 -4.04 31.23 11.63
C TYR A 260 -3.09 31.88 12.66
N GLY A 261 -2.56 33.06 12.35
CA GLY A 261 -1.59 33.78 13.17
C GLY A 261 -0.14 33.34 12.94
N PHE A 262 0.79 33.94 13.67
CA PHE A 262 2.23 33.65 13.60
C PHE A 262 2.67 33.20 15.00
N PRO A 263 2.97 31.92 15.28
CA PRO A 263 3.27 30.80 14.39
C PRO A 263 2.08 29.83 14.22
N LYS A 264 0.90 30.34 13.86
CA LYS A 264 -0.30 29.57 13.48
C LYS A 264 -1.12 28.95 14.62
N MET A 265 -0.70 29.11 15.88
CA MET A 265 -1.36 28.47 17.03
C MET A 265 -2.57 29.23 17.61
N ALA A 266 -2.68 30.54 17.37
CA ALA A 266 -3.65 31.40 18.08
C ALA A 266 -4.82 31.90 17.22
N GLY A 267 -4.72 31.80 15.89
CA GLY A 267 -5.60 32.51 14.97
C GLY A 267 -5.12 33.95 14.76
N TYR A 268 -5.37 34.51 13.58
CA TYR A 268 -5.05 35.91 13.31
C TYR A 268 -6.17 36.84 13.81
N PRO A 269 -5.84 37.98 14.46
CA PRO A 269 -6.85 38.94 14.89
C PRO A 269 -7.76 39.38 13.74
N GLY A 270 -9.07 39.12 13.89
CA GLY A 270 -10.08 39.54 12.91
C GLY A 270 -10.31 38.57 11.75
N SER A 271 -9.58 37.46 11.65
CA SER A 271 -9.89 36.41 10.66
C SER A 271 -11.19 35.67 11.00
N GLY A 272 -11.53 35.57 12.29
CA GLY A 272 -12.66 34.77 12.78
C GLY A 272 -12.40 33.25 12.76
N VAL A 273 -11.17 32.83 12.42
CA VAL A 273 -10.74 31.43 12.34
C VAL A 273 -9.84 31.11 13.55
N PRO A 274 -10.05 29.99 14.26
CA PRO A 274 -9.17 29.59 15.35
C PRO A 274 -7.78 29.19 14.82
N GLY A 275 -6.77 29.27 15.68
CA GLY A 275 -5.44 28.75 15.37
C GLY A 275 -5.41 27.23 15.28
N LEU A 276 -4.34 26.70 14.67
CA LEU A 276 -4.05 25.28 14.57
C LEU A 276 -3.51 24.74 15.91
N PRO A 277 -4.17 23.76 16.53
CA PRO A 277 -3.63 23.10 17.72
C PRO A 277 -2.27 22.44 17.45
N HIS A 278 -1.27 22.74 18.30
CA HIS A 278 0.10 22.18 18.20
C HIS A 278 0.49 21.37 19.44
N ASN A 279 -0.50 20.95 20.23
CA ASN A 279 -0.27 20.18 21.44
C ASN A 279 -0.17 18.68 21.11
N PRO A 280 0.51 17.88 21.94
CA PRO A 280 0.40 16.42 21.89
C PRO A 280 -1.07 15.96 21.97
N GLY A 281 -1.39 14.86 21.29
CA GLY A 281 -2.74 14.26 21.27
C GLY A 281 -3.78 15.01 20.42
N ILE A 282 -3.33 15.89 19.51
CA ILE A 282 -4.21 16.55 18.52
C ILE A 282 -3.46 17.00 17.26
N LEU A 283 -2.14 17.23 17.36
CA LEU A 283 -1.36 17.75 16.24
C LEU A 283 -1.24 16.74 15.08
N ASP A 284 -1.21 15.43 15.37
CA ASP A 284 -1.20 14.38 14.36
C ASP A 284 -2.42 14.47 13.45
N GLU A 285 -3.61 14.62 14.03
CA GLU A 285 -4.87 14.79 13.32
C GLU A 285 -4.90 16.09 12.50
N VAL A 286 -4.36 17.19 13.04
CA VAL A 286 -4.23 18.45 12.28
C VAL A 286 -3.32 18.26 11.05
N ILE A 287 -2.23 17.50 11.18
CA ILE A 287 -1.31 17.23 10.06
C ILE A 287 -2.04 16.45 8.97
N VAL A 288 -2.77 15.40 9.34
CA VAL A 288 -3.52 14.57 8.38
C VAL A 288 -4.64 15.35 7.71
N ASP A 289 -5.39 16.17 8.44
CA ASP A 289 -6.43 17.03 7.87
C ASP A 289 -5.85 18.01 6.83
N LEU A 290 -4.69 18.62 7.11
CA LEU A 290 -4.03 19.55 6.18
C LEU A 290 -3.55 18.85 4.91
N VAL A 291 -2.92 17.67 5.03
CA VAL A 291 -2.47 16.89 3.86
C VAL A 291 -3.67 16.41 3.05
N SER A 292 -4.77 16.01 3.71
CA SER A 292 -6.00 15.58 3.02
C SER A 292 -6.62 16.69 2.16
N VAL A 293 -6.43 17.97 2.52
CA VAL A 293 -6.95 19.10 1.73
C VAL A 293 -6.10 19.38 0.50
N ALA A 294 -4.78 19.24 0.60
CA ALA A 294 -3.85 19.48 -0.50
C ALA A 294 -2.69 18.50 -0.41
N GLU A 295 -2.87 17.31 -0.95
CA GLU A 295 -1.81 16.30 -1.03
C GLU A 295 -0.74 16.78 -2.03
N PRO A 296 0.57 16.70 -1.71
CA PRO A 296 1.60 16.99 -2.70
C PRO A 296 1.68 15.88 -3.74
N ASP A 297 1.82 16.23 -5.01
CA ASP A 297 2.04 15.27 -6.10
C ASP A 297 3.40 14.58 -6.01
N PHE A 298 4.36 15.23 -5.34
CA PHE A 298 5.70 14.68 -5.12
C PHE A 298 6.40 15.24 -3.89
N THR A 299 7.25 14.43 -3.26
CA THR A 299 8.05 14.83 -2.09
C THR A 299 9.54 14.57 -2.31
N VAL A 300 10.39 15.51 -1.90
CA VAL A 300 11.86 15.34 -1.82
C VAL A 300 12.38 15.81 -0.48
N VAL A 301 12.82 14.88 0.35
CA VAL A 301 13.33 15.16 1.70
C VAL A 301 14.78 15.62 1.64
N ASP A 302 15.05 16.79 2.18
CA ASP A 302 16.40 17.19 2.58
C ASP A 302 16.78 16.50 3.89
N ALA A 303 17.63 15.48 3.77
CA ALA A 303 18.27 14.82 4.90
C ALA A 303 19.80 14.98 4.78
N ILE A 304 20.30 16.13 4.30
CA ILE A 304 21.74 16.40 4.30
C ILE A 304 22.21 16.60 5.74
N ILE A 305 21.51 17.47 6.47
CA ILE A 305 21.67 17.67 7.92
C ILE A 305 20.28 17.64 8.54
N GLY A 306 19.98 16.61 9.33
CA GLY A 306 18.76 16.56 10.13
C GLY A 306 18.97 17.15 11.53
N MET A 307 17.92 17.16 12.34
CA MET A 307 17.99 17.58 13.75
C MET A 307 17.50 16.46 14.67
N GLU A 308 18.33 15.99 15.60
CA GLU A 308 17.91 15.05 16.64
C GLU A 308 17.61 15.76 17.97
N ARG A 309 17.06 15.02 18.95
CA ARG A 309 16.60 15.47 20.27
C ARG A 309 15.41 16.41 20.26
N ALA A 310 15.39 17.44 19.42
CA ALA A 310 14.31 18.43 19.35
C ALA A 310 14.28 19.09 17.97
N LYS A 311 13.28 19.95 17.74
CA LYS A 311 13.01 20.52 16.41
C LYS A 311 13.97 21.65 16.01
N THR A 312 14.60 22.31 16.99
CA THR A 312 15.45 23.49 16.80
C THR A 312 16.52 23.53 17.89
N ASP A 313 17.62 24.22 17.62
CA ASP A 313 18.74 24.38 18.57
C ASP A 313 18.35 25.18 19.81
N GLU A 314 17.30 25.99 19.72
CA GLU A 314 16.71 26.71 20.86
C GLU A 314 16.02 25.79 21.87
N ASP A 315 15.61 24.58 21.44
CA ASP A 315 14.94 23.56 22.24
C ASP A 315 15.87 22.37 22.57
N ASP A 316 17.20 22.58 22.61
CA ASP A 316 18.24 21.53 22.80
C ASP A 316 18.36 20.55 21.61
N GLY A 317 17.89 20.95 20.43
CA GLY A 317 18.11 20.20 19.19
C GLY A 317 19.58 20.14 18.82
N ARG A 318 20.02 19.01 18.27
CA ARG A 318 21.40 18.83 17.79
C ARG A 318 21.41 18.51 16.29
N PRO A 319 22.09 19.30 15.44
CA PRO A 319 22.20 18.99 14.03
C PRO A 319 23.07 17.75 13.81
N VAL A 320 22.62 16.86 12.92
CA VAL A 320 23.30 15.62 12.56
C VAL A 320 23.43 15.53 11.06
N ARG A 321 24.67 15.49 10.57
CA ARG A 321 24.95 15.26 9.17
C ARG A 321 24.65 13.79 8.81
N LEU A 322 23.79 13.63 7.82
CA LEU A 322 23.35 12.36 7.25
C LEU A 322 23.84 12.20 5.80
N ASN A 323 23.92 13.33 5.07
CA ASN A 323 24.19 13.43 3.64
C ASN A 323 23.31 12.46 2.85
N SER A 324 21.99 12.56 3.04
CA SER A 324 20.97 11.75 2.37
C SER A 324 19.94 12.62 1.66
N ILE A 325 19.35 12.12 0.59
CA ILE A 325 18.13 12.64 -0.04
C ILE A 325 17.14 11.48 -0.16
N LEU A 326 15.89 11.73 0.20
CA LEU A 326 14.79 10.82 -0.10
C LEU A 326 13.84 11.47 -1.10
N ALA A 327 13.22 10.68 -1.96
CA ALA A 327 12.22 11.19 -2.89
C ALA A 327 11.13 10.15 -3.15
N GLY A 328 9.91 10.59 -3.34
CA GLY A 328 8.78 9.72 -3.63
C GLY A 328 7.47 10.49 -3.79
N PRO A 329 6.50 9.92 -4.51
CA PRO A 329 5.18 10.49 -4.68
C PRO A 329 4.25 10.22 -3.49
N ASP A 330 4.42 9.09 -2.81
CA ASP A 330 3.65 8.75 -1.62
C ASP A 330 4.25 9.44 -0.39
N ILE A 331 3.55 10.45 0.11
CA ILE A 331 4.00 11.28 1.23
C ILE A 331 4.15 10.47 2.54
N VAL A 332 3.27 9.49 2.77
CA VAL A 332 3.28 8.64 3.97
C VAL A 332 4.46 7.69 3.91
N ALA A 333 4.71 7.05 2.76
CA ALA A 333 5.82 6.14 2.57
C ALA A 333 7.18 6.84 2.69
N VAL A 334 7.30 8.07 2.17
CA VAL A 334 8.52 8.87 2.31
C VAL A 334 8.81 9.17 3.78
N ASP A 335 7.80 9.49 4.59
CA ASP A 335 7.98 9.71 6.03
C ASP A 335 8.27 8.41 6.79
N ALA A 336 7.64 7.28 6.42
CA ALA A 336 7.93 5.97 7.00
C ALA A 336 9.39 5.55 6.78
N VAL A 337 9.91 5.69 5.54
CA VAL A 337 11.32 5.40 5.24
C VAL A 337 12.25 6.39 5.96
N SER A 338 11.85 7.66 6.09
CA SER A 338 12.61 8.66 6.83
C SER A 338 12.70 8.32 8.33
N ALA A 339 11.62 7.81 8.92
CA ALA A 339 11.61 7.34 10.31
C ALA A 339 12.58 6.17 10.50
N GLN A 340 12.54 5.17 9.61
CA GLN A 340 13.48 4.04 9.66
C GLN A 340 14.93 4.48 9.46
N LEU A 341 15.20 5.46 8.59
CA LEU A 341 16.53 6.00 8.34
C LEU A 341 17.17 6.58 9.62
N ILE A 342 16.35 7.16 10.51
CA ILE A 342 16.81 7.70 11.81
C ILE A 342 16.63 6.73 12.98
N GLY A 343 16.27 5.47 12.71
CA GLY A 343 16.14 4.41 13.71
C GLY A 343 14.85 4.45 14.54
N PHE A 344 13.80 5.08 14.01
CA PHE A 344 12.47 5.10 14.60
C PHE A 344 11.62 4.00 13.96
N ASN A 345 10.63 3.49 14.68
CA ASN A 345 9.61 2.60 14.12
C ASN A 345 8.49 3.47 13.49
N PRO A 346 8.16 3.31 12.19
CA PRO A 346 7.08 4.07 11.55
C PRO A 346 5.72 3.91 12.24
N ALA A 347 5.43 2.73 12.78
CA ALA A 347 4.19 2.44 13.51
C ALA A 347 4.08 3.21 14.84
N ASP A 348 5.16 3.89 15.28
CA ASP A 348 5.15 4.74 16.46
C ASP A 348 4.77 6.20 16.13
N ILE A 349 4.64 6.54 14.85
CA ILE A 349 4.35 7.90 14.40
C ILE A 349 2.89 7.95 13.99
N GLU A 350 2.06 8.52 14.86
CA GLU A 350 0.61 8.45 14.74
C GLU A 350 0.06 9.07 13.45
N TYR A 351 0.58 10.22 13.00
CA TYR A 351 0.14 10.79 11.72
C TYR A 351 0.42 9.89 10.51
N LEU A 352 1.35 8.93 10.58
CA LEU A 352 1.54 7.93 9.52
C LEU A 352 0.44 6.88 9.53
N THR A 353 0.11 6.36 10.71
CA THR A 353 -1.00 5.41 10.89
C THR A 353 -2.34 6.03 10.46
N LEU A 354 -2.60 7.27 10.90
CA LEU A 354 -3.80 8.01 10.53
C LEU A 354 -3.82 8.39 9.04
N GLY A 355 -2.67 8.77 8.47
CA GLY A 355 -2.55 9.05 7.03
C GLY A 355 -2.85 7.84 6.17
N ALA A 356 -2.30 6.67 6.52
CA ALA A 356 -2.59 5.41 5.86
C ALA A 356 -4.07 5.02 6.00
N TYR A 357 -4.65 5.17 7.20
CA TYR A 357 -6.09 4.94 7.43
C TYR A 357 -6.98 5.85 6.57
N LYS A 358 -6.58 7.11 6.35
CA LYS A 358 -7.25 8.06 5.46
C LYS A 358 -6.99 7.80 3.97
N GLY A 359 -6.20 6.80 3.62
CA GLY A 359 -5.85 6.48 2.23
C GLY A 359 -4.83 7.41 1.58
N LEU A 360 -4.11 8.23 2.36
CA LEU A 360 -3.12 9.19 1.85
C LEU A 360 -1.78 8.55 1.43
N GLY A 361 -1.59 7.25 1.69
CA GLY A 361 -0.36 6.54 1.34
C GLY A 361 -0.10 5.29 2.18
N GLN A 362 1.07 4.68 2.02
CA GLN A 362 1.47 3.44 2.69
C GLN A 362 2.41 3.70 3.87
N ALA A 363 2.00 3.28 5.07
CA ALA A 363 2.82 3.37 6.28
C ALA A 363 3.56 2.05 6.62
N ASP A 364 3.11 0.90 6.09
CA ASP A 364 3.72 -0.40 6.36
C ASP A 364 5.00 -0.59 5.54
N PRO A 365 6.18 -0.73 6.16
CA PRO A 365 7.44 -0.96 5.47
C PRO A 365 7.47 -2.19 4.56
N VAL A 366 6.67 -3.23 4.82
CA VAL A 366 6.60 -4.41 3.95
C VAL A 366 6.03 -4.05 2.57
N ASN A 367 5.19 -3.02 2.53
CA ASN A 367 4.58 -2.47 1.32
C ASN A 367 5.35 -1.25 0.78
N ILE A 368 6.56 -0.97 1.26
CA ILE A 368 7.38 0.13 0.75
C ILE A 368 8.67 -0.42 0.14
N LYS A 369 8.88 -0.19 -1.16
CA LYS A 369 10.13 -0.49 -1.84
C LYS A 369 11.07 0.71 -1.76
N VAL A 370 12.22 0.49 -1.13
CA VAL A 370 13.31 1.48 -1.09
C VAL A 370 14.31 1.19 -2.20
N ASN A 371 14.47 2.13 -3.13
CA ASN A 371 15.44 2.08 -4.22
C ASN A 371 16.67 2.94 -3.92
N GLY A 372 17.82 2.58 -4.50
CA GLY A 372 19.10 3.25 -4.26
C GLY A 372 19.89 2.55 -3.15
N ASN A 373 20.24 3.28 -2.08
CA ASN A 373 20.93 2.71 -0.95
C ASN A 373 20.05 1.72 -0.18
N GLU A 374 20.63 0.59 0.23
CA GLU A 374 20.00 -0.35 1.17
C GLU A 374 19.83 0.32 2.54
N LEU A 375 18.58 0.61 2.92
CA LEU A 375 18.20 1.35 4.13
C LEU A 375 18.95 0.87 5.37
N GLY A 376 18.96 -0.45 5.64
CA GLY A 376 19.59 -1.06 6.81
C GLY A 376 21.10 -0.80 6.94
N LYS A 377 21.79 -0.47 5.84
CA LYS A 377 23.23 -0.15 5.83
C LYS A 377 23.53 1.33 6.04
N VAL A 378 22.52 2.19 5.88
CA VAL A 378 22.69 3.65 5.94
C VAL A 378 21.95 4.29 7.11
N VAL A 379 21.22 3.52 7.92
CA VAL A 379 20.58 3.99 9.16
C VAL A 379 21.58 4.75 10.03
N ARG A 380 21.12 5.89 10.56
CA ARG A 380 21.82 6.67 11.57
C ARG A 380 20.85 7.02 12.68
N ARG A 381 20.92 6.28 13.78
CA ARG A 381 20.02 6.46 14.93
C ARG A 381 20.09 7.87 15.48
N PHE A 382 18.96 8.57 15.50
CA PHE A 382 18.80 9.86 16.15
C PHE A 382 18.39 9.66 17.60
N GLU A 383 18.92 10.51 18.49
CA GLU A 383 18.44 10.58 19.87
C GLU A 383 16.99 11.10 19.89
N LYS A 384 16.10 10.39 20.59
CA LYS A 384 14.69 10.77 20.75
C LYS A 384 14.55 12.03 21.62
N TYR A 385 13.36 12.64 21.62
CA TYR A 385 13.05 13.74 22.52
C TYR A 385 12.92 13.22 23.97
N HIS A 386 13.51 13.94 24.93
CA HIS A 386 13.51 13.54 26.36
C HIS A 386 13.00 14.65 27.30
N GLY A 387 12.31 15.66 26.78
CA GLY A 387 11.84 16.76 27.62
C GLY A 387 10.82 16.31 28.69
N ASP A 388 11.12 16.58 29.97
CA ASP A 388 10.25 16.31 31.14
C ASP A 388 9.13 17.36 31.30
N SER A 389 8.65 17.94 30.19
CA SER A 389 7.59 18.93 30.26
C SER A 389 6.24 18.24 30.51
N ARG A 390 5.41 18.84 31.37
CA ARG A 390 4.14 18.26 31.86
C ARG A 390 3.18 17.81 30.76
N ALA A 391 3.27 18.41 29.57
CA ALA A 391 2.41 18.12 28.43
C ALA A 391 2.95 17.02 27.52
N TYR A 392 4.27 16.75 27.50
CA TYR A 392 4.88 15.85 26.52
C TYR A 392 5.33 14.51 27.14
N GLY A 393 5.68 14.49 28.43
CA GLY A 393 6.10 13.27 29.13
C GLY A 393 4.99 12.27 29.47
N SER A 394 3.73 12.58 29.12
CA SER A 394 2.56 11.71 29.30
C SER A 394 1.91 11.27 27.99
N HIS A 395 2.39 11.75 26.84
CA HIS A 395 1.81 11.50 25.51
C HIS A 395 2.82 10.75 24.63
N GLY A 396 3.30 9.59 25.11
CA GLY A 396 4.05 8.65 24.29
C GLY A 396 5.15 9.24 23.40
N THR A 397 6.23 9.80 23.97
CA THR A 397 7.47 10.11 23.19
C THR A 397 8.18 8.86 22.64
N TYR A 398 7.53 7.72 22.79
CA TYR A 398 7.94 6.34 22.70
C TYR A 398 6.74 5.60 22.10
N GLY A 399 6.93 4.38 21.59
CA GLY A 399 6.03 3.80 20.61
C GLY A 399 4.54 3.76 20.90
N GLN A 400 3.76 3.56 19.84
CA GLN A 400 2.30 3.58 19.94
C GLN A 400 1.83 2.30 20.66
N GLY A 401 1.20 2.48 21.82
CA GLY A 401 0.66 1.40 22.63
C GLY A 401 -0.65 0.85 22.07
N CYS A 402 -1.27 -0.08 22.80
CA CYS A 402 -2.60 -0.56 22.45
C CYS A 402 -3.64 0.52 22.73
N ARG A 403 -4.41 0.90 21.71
CA ARG A 403 -5.42 1.97 21.78
C ARG A 403 -6.84 1.51 21.56
N THR A 404 -7.03 0.29 21.05
CA THR A 404 -8.35 -0.34 20.94
C THR A 404 -8.53 -1.32 22.10
N TRP A 405 -9.60 -1.16 22.88
CA TRP A 405 -9.86 -1.97 24.07
C TRP A 405 -11.34 -2.39 24.16
N LEU A 406 -11.58 -3.57 24.71
CA LEU A 406 -12.87 -3.89 25.34
C LEU A 406 -12.79 -3.56 26.82
N LEU A 407 -13.79 -2.86 27.33
CA LEU A 407 -13.86 -2.48 28.74
C LEU A 407 -14.99 -3.23 29.44
N LYS A 408 -14.74 -3.66 30.69
CA LYS A 408 -15.74 -4.30 31.55
C LYS A 408 -15.65 -3.75 32.97
N GLY A 409 -16.82 -3.39 33.50
CA GLY A 409 -16.97 -2.61 34.73
C GLY A 409 -17.73 -1.30 34.48
N PRO A 410 -17.65 -0.31 35.39
CA PRO A 410 -16.85 -0.32 36.62
C PRO A 410 -17.45 -1.26 37.68
N PHE A 411 -16.59 -2.01 38.36
CA PHE A 411 -16.94 -2.85 39.50
C PHE A 411 -16.72 -2.08 40.80
N GLU A 412 -17.68 -2.09 41.72
CA GLU A 412 -17.53 -1.44 43.03
C GLU A 412 -16.50 -2.20 43.89
N ARG A 413 -15.45 -1.52 44.37
CA ARG A 413 -14.40 -2.19 45.17
C ARG A 413 -14.90 -2.78 46.48
N GLN A 414 -16.03 -2.32 47.00
CA GLN A 414 -16.67 -2.90 48.20
C GLN A 414 -17.15 -4.35 47.99
N GLN A 415 -17.29 -4.78 46.74
CA GLN A 415 -17.70 -6.14 46.37
C GLN A 415 -16.51 -7.08 46.16
N GLU A 416 -15.27 -6.55 46.23
CA GLU A 416 -14.04 -7.33 46.09
C GLU A 416 -13.88 -8.30 47.26
N LYS A 417 -13.50 -9.53 46.95
CA LYS A 417 -13.11 -10.52 47.95
C LYS A 417 -11.61 -10.70 47.91
N GLU A 418 -11.01 -10.83 49.08
CA GLU A 418 -9.57 -11.02 49.23
C GLU A 418 -9.09 -12.25 48.44
N GLY A 419 -8.23 -12.04 47.45
CA GLY A 419 -7.65 -13.07 46.60
C GLY A 419 -8.52 -13.54 45.42
N GLU A 420 -9.66 -12.90 45.14
CA GLU A 420 -10.49 -13.18 43.96
C GLU A 420 -10.58 -11.95 43.05
N GLU A 421 -10.38 -12.13 41.74
CA GLU A 421 -10.65 -11.11 40.71
C GLU A 421 -12.14 -11.10 40.34
N PHE A 422 -12.66 -9.96 39.84
CA PHE A 422 -14.07 -9.85 39.43
C PHE A 422 -14.41 -10.66 38.18
N ILE A 423 -13.38 -11.02 37.40
CA ILE A 423 -13.48 -11.81 36.18
C ILE A 423 -12.50 -12.99 36.22
N ASP A 424 -12.76 -13.99 35.39
CA ASP A 424 -11.80 -15.07 35.13
C ASP A 424 -10.65 -14.53 34.27
N VAL A 425 -9.45 -14.42 34.85
CA VAL A 425 -8.28 -13.85 34.16
C VAL A 425 -7.66 -14.81 33.13
N GLU A 426 -7.87 -16.12 33.28
CA GLU A 426 -7.38 -17.12 32.33
C GLU A 426 -8.31 -17.20 31.11
N ASN A 427 -9.63 -17.03 31.35
CA ASN A 427 -10.63 -17.01 30.30
C ASN A 427 -11.65 -15.87 30.50
N PRO A 428 -11.30 -14.62 30.12
CA PRO A 428 -12.13 -13.45 30.38
C PRO A 428 -13.48 -13.42 29.62
N GLY A 429 -13.68 -14.32 28.65
CA GLY A 429 -14.89 -14.38 27.83
C GLY A 429 -15.18 -13.06 27.11
N ALA A 430 -14.11 -12.35 26.71
CA ALA A 430 -14.17 -11.04 26.11
C ALA A 430 -14.62 -11.15 24.65
N VAL A 431 -15.84 -10.67 24.42
CA VAL A 431 -16.48 -10.63 23.10
C VAL A 431 -17.15 -9.26 22.99
N PRO A 432 -16.92 -8.49 21.91
CA PRO A 432 -17.47 -7.14 21.77
C PRO A 432 -18.99 -7.08 22.00
N GLY A 433 -19.42 -6.29 22.99
CA GLY A 433 -20.83 -6.11 23.34
C GLY A 433 -21.50 -7.27 24.08
N GLU A 434 -20.79 -8.36 24.35
CA GLU A 434 -21.31 -9.55 25.02
C GLU A 434 -20.66 -9.77 26.39
N ASN A 435 -21.26 -10.62 27.23
CA ASN A 435 -20.71 -11.00 28.55
C ASN A 435 -20.35 -9.82 29.47
N GLY A 436 -20.97 -8.66 29.27
CA GLY A 436 -20.71 -7.43 30.02
C GLY A 436 -19.49 -6.63 29.57
N TRP A 437 -18.88 -6.99 28.44
CA TRP A 437 -17.85 -6.20 27.77
C TRP A 437 -18.49 -5.13 26.88
N SER A 438 -17.80 -4.00 26.72
CA SER A 438 -18.18 -2.96 25.76
C SER A 438 -18.07 -3.47 24.32
N GLN A 439 -18.58 -2.69 23.38
CA GLN A 439 -18.09 -2.75 21.99
C GLN A 439 -16.59 -2.38 21.95
N ALA A 440 -15.94 -2.57 20.80
CA ALA A 440 -14.58 -2.05 20.59
C ALA A 440 -14.55 -0.53 20.83
N ILE A 441 -13.61 -0.07 21.66
CA ILE A 441 -13.42 1.36 21.94
C ILE A 441 -12.02 1.73 21.51
N TYR A 442 -11.93 2.69 20.59
CA TYR A 442 -10.66 3.31 20.20
C TYR A 442 -10.39 4.55 21.05
N PHE A 443 -9.18 4.66 21.58
CA PHE A 443 -8.66 5.83 22.27
C PHE A 443 -7.65 6.54 21.38
N HIS A 444 -7.79 7.85 21.20
CA HIS A 444 -6.89 8.66 20.36
C HIS A 444 -5.54 8.98 21.03
N ASP A 445 -5.20 8.31 22.14
CA ASP A 445 -3.98 8.57 22.92
C ASP A 445 -3.51 7.28 23.59
N ASP A 446 -2.20 7.12 23.76
CA ASP A 446 -1.61 6.04 24.55
C ASP A 446 -1.93 6.14 26.05
N LYS A 447 -2.34 7.33 26.50
CA LYS A 447 -2.92 7.55 27.81
C LYS A 447 -4.42 7.29 27.76
N ILE A 448 -4.80 6.06 28.12
CA ILE A 448 -6.19 5.61 28.19
C ILE A 448 -6.88 6.31 29.35
N ASP A 449 -7.64 7.36 29.04
CA ASP A 449 -8.38 8.19 30.01
C ASP A 449 -9.78 7.61 30.27
N LEU A 450 -9.88 6.84 31.35
CA LEU A 450 -11.12 6.20 31.78
C LEU A 450 -12.05 7.17 32.54
N ASP A 451 -11.54 8.28 33.07
CA ASP A 451 -12.39 9.32 33.66
C ASP A 451 -13.30 9.93 32.60
N LYS A 452 -12.75 10.26 31.43
CA LYS A 452 -13.51 10.81 30.31
C LYS A 452 -14.56 9.81 29.81
N TYR A 453 -14.26 8.52 29.83
CA TYR A 453 -15.17 7.48 29.34
C TYR A 453 -16.32 7.16 30.32
N TYR A 454 -16.02 7.07 31.61
CA TYR A 454 -16.99 6.69 32.65
C TYR A 454 -17.59 7.87 33.45
N ASP A 455 -17.29 9.12 33.05
CA ASP A 455 -17.73 10.35 33.72
C ASP A 455 -17.27 10.44 35.19
N ASP A 456 -15.94 10.37 35.40
CA ASP A 456 -15.24 10.51 36.70
C ASP A 456 -15.72 9.51 37.78
N PRO A 457 -15.58 8.20 37.55
CA PRO A 457 -16.00 7.18 38.52
C PRO A 457 -15.07 7.18 39.75
N PHE A 458 -15.55 6.68 40.88
CA PHE A 458 -14.75 6.57 42.12
C PHE A 458 -14.95 5.22 42.81
N ASP A 459 -13.95 4.79 43.58
CA ASP A 459 -13.98 3.56 44.38
C ASP A 459 -14.37 2.30 43.57
N CYS A 460 -13.77 2.16 42.39
CA CYS A 460 -14.11 1.11 41.45
C CYS A 460 -12.89 0.47 40.78
N ALA A 461 -13.11 -0.61 40.03
CA ALA A 461 -12.13 -1.24 39.15
C ALA A 461 -12.72 -1.46 37.75
N VAL A 462 -11.90 -1.28 36.72
CA VAL A 462 -12.25 -1.56 35.32
C VAL A 462 -11.23 -2.53 34.74
N TYR A 463 -11.72 -3.50 33.97
CA TYR A 463 -10.86 -4.37 33.18
C TYR A 463 -10.86 -3.89 31.73
N ALA A 464 -9.68 -3.82 31.14
CA ALA A 464 -9.45 -3.57 29.73
C ALA A 464 -8.83 -4.82 29.10
N TYR A 465 -9.39 -5.26 27.97
CA TYR A 465 -8.97 -6.46 27.24
C TYR A 465 -8.59 -6.12 25.80
N ALA A 466 -7.49 -6.72 25.35
CA ALA A 466 -7.07 -6.77 23.96
C ALA A 466 -6.29 -8.08 23.72
N THR A 467 -6.01 -8.37 22.47
CA THR A 467 -5.10 -9.41 22.01
C THR A 467 -4.02 -8.77 21.17
N PHE A 468 -2.88 -9.45 21.04
CA PHE A 468 -1.89 -9.10 20.05
C PHE A 468 -1.21 -10.31 19.45
N THR A 469 -0.92 -10.24 18.15
CA THR A 469 -0.18 -11.29 17.45
C THR A 469 1.30 -10.93 17.38
N ALA A 470 2.17 -11.91 17.66
CA ALA A 470 3.62 -11.79 17.49
C ALA A 470 4.14 -12.86 16.52
N LEU A 471 5.12 -12.49 15.69
CA LEU A 471 5.64 -13.37 14.63
C LEU A 471 6.49 -14.54 15.17
N ARG A 472 7.10 -14.37 16.33
CA ARG A 472 8.02 -15.33 16.94
C ARG A 472 8.09 -15.14 18.44
N ASP A 473 8.67 -16.13 19.12
CA ASP A 473 9.07 -15.97 20.51
C ASP A 473 10.21 -14.96 20.59
N GLU A 474 10.06 -13.88 21.34
CA GLU A 474 11.12 -12.90 21.55
C GLU A 474 11.02 -12.12 22.88
N GLU A 475 12.16 -11.60 23.32
CA GLU A 475 12.22 -10.75 24.52
C GLU A 475 11.74 -9.33 24.19
N ALA A 476 10.99 -8.75 25.12
CA ALA A 476 10.50 -7.38 25.01
C ALA A 476 10.53 -6.67 26.37
N GLU A 477 10.26 -5.37 26.37
CA GLU A 477 10.04 -4.61 27.59
C GLU A 477 8.61 -4.07 27.65
N LEU A 478 7.90 -4.38 28.73
CA LEU A 478 6.62 -3.77 29.05
C LEU A 478 6.83 -2.42 29.73
N TRP A 479 6.36 -1.36 29.09
CA TRP A 479 6.42 0.02 29.59
C TRP A 479 5.04 0.42 30.10
N ILE A 480 4.99 0.84 31.37
CA ILE A 480 3.73 0.99 32.10
C ILE A 480 3.64 2.39 32.70
N GLY A 481 2.47 3.02 32.56
CA GLY A 481 2.12 4.25 33.27
C GLY A 481 0.72 4.13 33.90
N SER A 482 0.53 4.68 35.10
CA SER A 482 -0.81 4.82 35.71
C SER A 482 -0.82 5.89 36.79
N ASP A 483 -1.97 6.50 37.05
CA ASP A 483 -2.16 7.40 38.21
C ASP A 483 -2.57 6.65 39.49
N GLU A 484 -3.23 5.49 39.37
CA GLU A 484 -3.65 4.65 40.50
C GLU A 484 -3.22 3.17 40.31
N GLY A 485 -3.86 2.26 41.05
CA GLY A 485 -3.53 0.84 41.05
C GLY A 485 -3.73 0.20 39.68
N LEU A 486 -2.81 -0.69 39.33
CA LEU A 486 -2.81 -1.36 38.03
C LEU A 486 -2.30 -2.79 38.19
N ARG A 487 -3.03 -3.75 37.62
CA ARG A 487 -2.57 -5.14 37.45
C ARG A 487 -2.63 -5.51 35.98
N ILE A 488 -1.66 -6.29 35.51
CA ILE A 488 -1.55 -6.69 34.11
C ILE A 488 -1.28 -8.19 34.04
N TRP A 489 -2.00 -8.85 33.13
CA TRP A 489 -1.79 -10.25 32.77
C TRP A 489 -1.51 -10.36 31.28
N ILE A 490 -0.56 -11.23 30.93
CA ILE A 490 -0.37 -11.70 29.55
C ILE A 490 -0.57 -13.22 29.55
N ASN A 491 -1.47 -13.71 28.70
CA ASN A 491 -1.81 -15.14 28.61
C ASN A 491 -2.19 -15.77 29.96
N GLY A 492 -2.93 -15.03 30.80
CA GLY A 492 -3.35 -15.45 32.14
C GLY A 492 -2.27 -15.36 33.23
N GLU A 493 -0.99 -15.13 32.88
CA GLU A 493 0.09 -14.93 33.84
C GLU A 493 0.13 -13.48 34.32
N GLN A 494 0.05 -13.26 35.63
CA GLN A 494 0.18 -11.91 36.21
C GLN A 494 1.63 -11.45 36.13
N ILE A 495 1.89 -10.44 35.30
CA ILE A 495 3.24 -9.93 35.06
C ILE A 495 3.53 -8.63 35.81
N TYR A 496 2.48 -7.93 36.27
CA TYR A 496 2.64 -6.67 36.98
C TYR A 496 1.52 -6.40 37.99
N GLU A 497 1.90 -5.74 39.08
CA GLU A 497 0.98 -5.18 40.06
C GLU A 497 1.56 -3.91 40.70
N HIS A 498 0.73 -2.89 40.78
CA HIS A 498 0.96 -1.69 41.57
C HIS A 498 -0.26 -1.37 42.40
N GLU A 499 -0.05 -1.09 43.69
CA GLU A 499 -1.10 -0.62 44.58
C GLU A 499 -0.85 0.83 45.02
N GLY A 500 -1.93 1.60 45.12
CA GLY A 500 -1.91 2.96 45.63
C GLY A 500 -1.87 4.02 44.53
N ARG A 501 -1.67 5.27 44.95
CA ARG A 501 -1.66 6.44 44.06
C ARG A 501 -0.25 6.84 43.70
N ARG A 502 -0.06 7.18 42.44
CA ARG A 502 1.17 7.80 41.93
C ARG A 502 0.81 8.88 40.91
N ARG A 503 1.84 9.45 40.29
CA ARG A 503 1.65 10.35 39.15
C ARG A 503 1.95 9.56 37.88
N HIS A 504 1.02 9.54 36.94
CA HIS A 504 1.19 8.92 35.64
C HIS A 504 2.42 9.50 34.94
N ARG A 505 3.31 8.60 34.52
CA ARG A 505 4.38 8.84 33.54
C ARG A 505 4.49 7.60 32.65
N LEU A 506 4.89 7.77 31.40
CA LEU A 506 5.25 6.64 30.54
C LEU A 506 6.76 6.69 30.22
N PRO A 507 7.56 5.72 30.69
CA PRO A 507 7.23 4.68 31.67
C PRO A 507 7.34 5.18 33.12
N ASN A 508 6.38 4.81 33.96
CA ASN A 508 6.58 4.73 35.41
C ASN A 508 7.50 3.54 35.72
N GLU A 509 7.27 2.41 35.06
CA GLU A 509 8.04 1.16 35.21
C GLU A 509 8.32 0.51 33.85
N ARG A 510 9.46 -0.19 33.76
CA ARG A 510 9.90 -1.00 32.63
C ARG A 510 10.17 -2.41 33.14
N LEU A 511 9.55 -3.41 32.53
CA LEU A 511 9.67 -4.80 32.95
C LEU A 511 10.09 -5.66 31.76
N PRO A 512 11.15 -6.48 31.87
CA PRO A 512 11.44 -7.47 30.85
C PRO A 512 10.32 -8.51 30.82
N ILE A 513 9.83 -8.83 29.64
CA ILE A 513 8.80 -9.84 29.40
C ILE A 513 9.22 -10.75 28.25
N GLN A 514 8.61 -11.93 28.19
CA GLN A 514 8.76 -12.87 27.09
C GLN A 514 7.45 -12.91 26.31
N ILE A 515 7.52 -12.63 25.02
CA ILE A 515 6.39 -12.71 24.11
C ILE A 515 6.42 -14.06 23.41
N LYS A 516 5.26 -14.70 23.25
CA LYS A 516 5.11 -15.95 22.52
C LYS A 516 4.68 -15.68 21.08
N ALA A 517 5.16 -16.48 20.14
CA ALA A 517 4.68 -16.51 18.77
C ALA A 517 3.17 -16.81 18.73
N GLY A 518 2.46 -16.17 17.80
CA GLY A 518 1.02 -16.28 17.65
C GLY A 518 0.26 -15.25 18.48
N GLU A 519 -1.02 -15.54 18.72
CA GLU A 519 -1.94 -14.68 19.47
C GLU A 519 -1.61 -14.71 20.98
N ASN A 520 -1.54 -13.53 21.59
CA ASN A 520 -1.35 -13.33 23.02
C ASN A 520 -2.53 -12.54 23.57
N ILE A 521 -3.04 -12.96 24.73
CA ILE A 521 -4.09 -12.23 25.45
C ILE A 521 -3.44 -11.18 26.35
N LEU A 522 -3.93 -9.94 26.28
CA LEU A 522 -3.55 -8.84 27.14
C LEU A 522 -4.75 -8.39 27.97
N LEU A 523 -4.64 -8.50 29.30
CA LEU A 523 -5.66 -8.08 30.24
C LEU A 523 -5.06 -7.08 31.24
N VAL A 524 -5.75 -5.95 31.43
CA VAL A 524 -5.37 -4.90 32.37
C VAL A 524 -6.52 -4.66 33.33
N ARG A 525 -6.24 -4.61 34.63
CA ARG A 525 -7.17 -4.08 35.64
C ARG A 525 -6.64 -2.74 36.11
N ALA A 526 -7.43 -1.69 35.93
CA ALA A 526 -7.17 -0.37 36.46
C ALA A 526 -8.08 -0.10 37.65
N ASP A 527 -7.50 0.22 38.80
CA ASP A 527 -8.24 0.59 40.01
C ASP A 527 -8.37 2.11 40.11
N GLN A 528 -9.53 2.58 40.55
CA GLN A 528 -9.82 3.99 40.80
C GLN A 528 -10.25 4.21 42.25
N GLY A 529 -9.68 5.25 42.84
CA GLY A 529 -9.94 5.75 44.17
C GLY A 529 -10.49 7.18 44.10
N ARG A 530 -9.61 8.18 43.85
CA ARG A 530 -9.97 9.61 43.67
C ARG A 530 -8.94 10.44 42.88
N SER A 531 -7.89 9.83 42.33
CA SER A 531 -6.96 10.52 41.43
C SER A 531 -7.58 10.57 40.03
N ARG A 532 -6.78 10.89 39.00
CA ARG A 532 -7.19 10.62 37.63
C ARG A 532 -7.23 9.11 37.37
N PHE A 533 -8.18 8.67 36.57
CA PHE A 533 -8.35 7.28 36.17
C PHE A 533 -7.76 7.06 34.79
N ASP A 534 -6.47 6.73 34.76
CA ASP A 534 -5.79 6.50 33.50
C ASP A 534 -4.65 5.50 33.62
N PHE A 535 -4.34 4.87 32.49
CA PHE A 535 -3.19 3.99 32.33
C PHE A 535 -2.61 4.09 30.91
N SER A 536 -1.36 3.66 30.77
CA SER A 536 -0.66 3.51 29.50
C SER A 536 0.13 2.21 29.52
N LEU A 537 0.16 1.54 28.37
CA LEU A 537 0.86 0.28 28.20
C LEU A 537 1.46 0.21 26.80
N ASN A 538 2.77 -0.02 26.72
CA ASN A 538 3.46 -0.27 25.47
C ASN A 538 4.41 -1.48 25.59
N ILE A 539 4.47 -2.30 24.54
CA ILE A 539 5.39 -3.43 24.40
C ILE A 539 6.52 -2.99 23.47
N CYS A 540 7.66 -2.68 24.06
CA CYS A 540 8.80 -2.09 23.38
C CYS A 540 9.89 -3.13 23.07
N GLU A 541 10.73 -2.82 22.09
CA GLU A 541 12.02 -3.48 21.93
C GLU A 541 12.90 -3.32 23.19
N VAL A 542 13.77 -4.30 23.43
CA VAL A 542 14.76 -4.21 24.51
C VAL A 542 15.87 -3.26 24.10
N GLU A 543 15.95 -2.09 24.74
CA GLU A 543 16.99 -1.08 24.47
C GLU A 543 17.54 -0.47 25.75
N GLU A 544 18.81 -0.74 26.03
CA GLU A 544 19.51 -0.29 27.24
C GLU A 544 19.85 1.21 27.19
N ASP A 545 20.18 1.75 26.00
CA ASP A 545 20.48 3.15 25.84
C ASP A 545 19.20 3.97 25.77
N ARG A 546 18.91 4.65 26.90
CA ARG A 546 17.72 5.49 27.06
C ARG A 546 17.57 6.56 25.99
N ARG A 547 18.64 6.92 25.26
CA ARG A 547 18.59 7.90 24.18
C ARG A 547 17.80 7.43 22.96
N TYR A 548 17.70 6.12 22.79
CA TYR A 548 17.06 5.51 21.62
C TYR A 548 15.88 4.59 22.00
N ALA A 549 15.72 4.28 23.29
CA ALA A 549 14.74 3.32 23.78
C ALA A 549 13.28 3.73 23.53
N GLY A 550 12.41 2.71 23.56
CA GLY A 550 10.97 2.89 23.47
C GLY A 550 10.47 2.96 22.03
N ASN A 551 11.04 2.20 21.10
CA ASN A 551 10.29 1.83 19.90
C ASN A 551 9.35 0.69 20.26
N ARG A 552 8.12 0.67 19.74
CA ARG A 552 7.26 -0.52 19.81
C ARG A 552 7.98 -1.69 19.15
N LEU A 553 7.84 -2.88 19.73
CA LEU A 553 8.33 -4.11 19.14
C LEU A 553 7.71 -4.28 17.73
N GLN A 554 8.54 -4.50 16.72
CA GLN A 554 8.08 -4.58 15.33
C GLN A 554 7.22 -5.82 15.09
N GLY A 555 6.22 -5.68 14.23
CA GLY A 555 5.35 -6.79 13.82
C GLY A 555 4.29 -7.20 14.84
N LEU A 556 4.12 -6.43 15.92
CA LEU A 556 2.96 -6.58 16.78
C LEU A 556 1.72 -6.03 16.08
N ASP A 557 0.62 -6.76 16.13
CA ASP A 557 -0.70 -6.31 15.69
C ASP A 557 -1.70 -6.47 16.83
N PHE A 558 -2.42 -5.40 17.20
CA PHE A 558 -3.36 -5.39 18.33
C PHE A 558 -4.80 -5.52 17.83
N SER A 559 -5.56 -6.43 18.43
CA SER A 559 -6.98 -6.63 18.10
C SER A 559 -7.83 -6.82 19.35
N VAL A 560 -9.13 -6.54 19.25
CA VAL A 560 -10.14 -6.83 20.28
C VAL A 560 -11.08 -7.97 19.88
N THR A 561 -10.86 -8.57 18.73
CA THR A 561 -11.51 -9.76 18.22
C THR A 561 -10.46 -10.87 18.14
N SER A 562 -10.75 -12.07 18.65
CA SER A 562 -9.86 -13.22 18.46
C SER A 562 -9.66 -13.47 16.97
N ALA A 563 -8.56 -14.09 16.54
CA ALA A 563 -8.33 -14.46 15.14
C ALA A 563 -9.49 -15.28 14.53
N GLU A 564 -10.25 -16.03 15.34
CA GLU A 564 -11.48 -16.74 14.93
C GLU A 564 -12.65 -15.80 14.60
N THR A 565 -12.61 -14.56 15.09
CA THR A 565 -13.61 -13.50 14.84
C THR A 565 -13.07 -12.40 13.92
N ALA A 566 -11.73 -12.25 13.80
CA ALA A 566 -11.03 -11.32 12.93
C ALA A 566 -11.02 -11.73 11.44
N GLN A 567 -11.44 -12.96 11.11
CA GLN A 567 -11.70 -13.39 9.73
C GLN A 567 -12.91 -12.69 9.07
N LYS A 568 -13.25 -11.47 9.47
CA LYS A 568 -14.42 -10.77 8.96
C LYS A 568 -14.23 -9.29 8.62
N GLU A 569 -13.06 -8.69 8.83
CA GLU A 569 -12.82 -7.32 8.38
C GLU A 569 -11.40 -7.15 7.84
N GLU A 570 -11.33 -6.46 6.69
CA GLU A 570 -10.18 -6.03 5.89
C GLU A 570 -9.55 -7.01 4.86
N PHE A 571 -10.26 -7.16 3.74
CA PHE A 571 -9.63 -6.99 2.42
C PHE A 571 -10.20 -5.72 1.78
N THR A 572 -9.47 -4.60 1.87
CA THR A 572 -9.75 -3.41 1.05
C THR A 572 -9.37 -3.72 -0.39
N GLU A 573 -10.37 -4.12 -1.17
CA GLU A 573 -10.25 -4.20 -2.62
C GLU A 573 -10.14 -2.81 -3.22
N LEU A 574 -9.21 -2.68 -4.17
CA LEU A 574 -9.17 -1.57 -5.12
C LEU A 574 -10.48 -1.53 -5.92
N GLU A 575 -11.38 -0.63 -5.55
CA GLU A 575 -12.56 -0.28 -6.33
C GLU A 575 -12.13 0.27 -7.69
N PHE A 576 -12.39 -0.49 -8.76
CA PHE A 576 -12.58 0.14 -10.07
C PHE A 576 -14.01 0.64 -10.14
N ASP A 577 -14.26 1.86 -9.67
CA ASP A 577 -15.53 2.51 -9.97
C ASP A 577 -15.47 3.10 -11.38
N THR A 578 -16.06 2.41 -12.34
CA THR A 578 -16.60 3.07 -13.53
C THR A 578 -18.03 3.44 -13.16
N GLY A 579 -18.26 4.70 -12.78
CA GLY A 579 -19.56 5.17 -12.30
C GLY A 579 -20.71 4.90 -13.27
N GLU A 580 -21.95 5.10 -12.80
CA GLU A 580 -23.22 4.87 -13.53
C GLU A 580 -23.42 5.70 -14.83
N GLU A 581 -22.37 6.37 -15.34
CA GLU A 581 -22.43 7.21 -16.53
C GLU A 581 -22.63 6.38 -17.81
N GLY A 582 -23.90 6.10 -18.13
CA GLY A 582 -24.29 5.47 -19.39
C GLY A 582 -25.47 4.50 -19.30
N ILE A 583 -25.79 4.01 -18.10
CA ILE A 583 -26.87 3.04 -17.89
C ILE A 583 -28.24 3.75 -17.93
N PRO A 584 -29.18 3.30 -18.78
CA PRO A 584 -30.57 3.75 -18.71
C PRO A 584 -31.22 3.36 -17.38
N ALA A 585 -31.98 4.28 -16.79
CA ALA A 585 -32.70 4.05 -15.52
C ALA A 585 -33.72 2.88 -15.54
N ASP A 586 -34.03 2.31 -16.71
CA ASP A 586 -34.89 1.13 -16.85
C ASP A 586 -34.14 -0.18 -17.15
N ALA A 587 -32.81 -0.20 -16.97
CA ALA A 587 -32.00 -1.41 -16.91
C ALA A 587 -31.92 -1.97 -15.47
N THR A 588 -31.70 -3.28 -15.35
CA THR A 588 -31.44 -3.94 -14.06
C THR A 588 -29.93 -4.12 -13.93
N VAL A 589 -29.30 -3.52 -12.92
CA VAL A 589 -27.84 -3.55 -12.73
C VAL A 589 -27.48 -3.75 -11.26
N LEU A 590 -26.46 -4.56 -11.03
CA LEU A 590 -25.78 -4.80 -9.77
C LEU A 590 -24.63 -3.77 -9.67
N ALA A 591 -24.95 -2.61 -9.13
CA ALA A 591 -24.09 -1.42 -9.19
C ALA A 591 -22.73 -1.59 -8.51
N GLU A 592 -22.55 -2.59 -7.63
CA GLU A 592 -21.29 -2.85 -6.90
C GLU A 592 -20.55 -4.11 -7.42
N ALA A 593 -21.12 -4.86 -8.37
CA ALA A 593 -20.44 -6.03 -8.92
C ALA A 593 -19.29 -5.59 -9.84
N ARG A 594 -18.07 -6.06 -9.56
CA ARG A 594 -16.84 -5.67 -10.27
C ARG A 594 -15.97 -6.88 -10.59
N PHE A 595 -15.10 -6.74 -11.58
CA PHE A 595 -13.99 -7.67 -11.81
C PHE A 595 -12.87 -7.42 -10.79
N ALA A 596 -12.31 -8.48 -10.19
CA ALA A 596 -11.17 -8.38 -9.28
C ALA A 596 -9.84 -8.47 -10.05
N ARG A 597 -8.86 -7.62 -9.71
CA ARG A 597 -7.55 -7.55 -10.40
C ARG A 597 -6.77 -8.86 -10.25
N ASN A 598 -6.84 -9.72 -11.27
CA ASN A 598 -6.08 -10.97 -11.31
C ASN A 598 -5.49 -11.24 -12.70
N LEU A 599 -4.25 -11.74 -12.75
CA LEU A 599 -3.59 -12.18 -14.00
C LEU A 599 -4.27 -13.40 -14.62
N ASP A 600 -4.97 -14.19 -13.81
CA ASP A 600 -5.87 -15.22 -14.29
C ASP A 600 -7.29 -14.68 -14.39
N LEU A 601 -7.74 -14.46 -15.62
CA LEU A 601 -8.97 -13.72 -15.94
C LEU A 601 -10.25 -14.44 -15.48
N VAL A 602 -10.22 -15.78 -15.48
CA VAL A 602 -11.34 -16.58 -14.96
C VAL A 602 -11.39 -16.46 -13.44
N ALA A 603 -10.24 -16.61 -12.76
CA ALA A 603 -10.17 -16.48 -11.32
C ALA A 603 -10.56 -15.06 -10.84
N GLY A 604 -10.10 -14.01 -11.50
CA GLY A 604 -10.45 -12.62 -11.16
C GLY A 604 -11.93 -12.28 -11.39
N SER A 605 -12.54 -12.87 -12.42
CA SER A 605 -13.99 -12.72 -12.66
C SER A 605 -14.82 -13.45 -11.61
N LEU A 606 -14.41 -14.66 -11.23
CA LEU A 606 -15.06 -15.43 -10.17
C LEU A 606 -14.90 -14.75 -8.82
N GLU A 607 -13.71 -14.28 -8.48
CA GLU A 607 -13.43 -13.52 -7.25
C GLU A 607 -14.36 -12.30 -7.14
N GLY A 608 -14.39 -11.44 -8.15
CA GLY A 608 -15.22 -10.24 -8.13
C GLY A 608 -16.73 -10.55 -8.03
N ALA A 609 -17.19 -11.60 -8.69
CA ALA A 609 -18.57 -12.06 -8.57
C ALA A 609 -18.90 -12.61 -7.17
N LEU A 610 -17.98 -13.38 -6.57
CA LEU A 610 -18.15 -13.97 -5.24
C LEU A 610 -18.08 -12.94 -4.12
N ARG A 611 -17.19 -11.97 -4.23
CA ARG A 611 -17.08 -10.87 -3.26
C ARG A 611 -18.30 -9.98 -3.26
N PHE A 612 -18.88 -9.70 -4.43
CA PHE A 612 -20.19 -9.06 -4.51
C PHE A 612 -21.29 -9.85 -3.78
N MET A 613 -21.22 -11.18 -3.80
CA MET A 613 -22.14 -12.06 -3.05
C MET A 613 -21.80 -12.18 -1.55
N GLY A 614 -20.78 -11.47 -1.07
CA GLY A 614 -20.33 -11.49 0.33
C GLY A 614 -19.43 -12.68 0.70
N ALA A 615 -18.85 -13.36 -0.29
CA ALA A 615 -17.84 -14.40 -0.06
C ALA A 615 -16.42 -13.82 -0.19
N GLU A 616 -15.50 -14.26 0.66
CA GLU A 616 -14.12 -13.77 0.68
C GLU A 616 -13.14 -14.93 0.41
N PRO A 617 -13.04 -15.38 -0.86
CA PRO A 617 -12.17 -16.51 -1.18
C PRO A 617 -10.70 -16.08 -1.10
N THR A 618 -9.86 -16.87 -0.44
CA THR A 618 -8.42 -16.58 -0.35
C THR A 618 -7.74 -16.78 -1.71
N PRO A 619 -6.56 -16.19 -1.98
CA PRO A 619 -5.79 -16.46 -3.19
C PRO A 619 -5.51 -17.96 -3.42
N GLN A 620 -5.35 -18.72 -2.34
CA GLN A 620 -5.17 -20.16 -2.37
C GLN A 620 -6.47 -20.88 -2.74
N ASP A 621 -7.63 -20.43 -2.28
CA ASP A 621 -8.93 -20.98 -2.71
C ASP A 621 -9.19 -20.67 -4.20
N LEU A 622 -8.89 -19.43 -4.62
CA LEU A 622 -9.12 -18.92 -5.96
C LEU A 622 -8.22 -19.55 -7.03
N LEU A 623 -6.91 -19.60 -6.82
CA LEU A 623 -5.97 -20.13 -7.80
C LEU A 623 -5.60 -21.58 -7.50
N GLY A 624 -5.31 -21.91 -6.23
CA GLY A 624 -4.98 -23.27 -5.83
C GLY A 624 -6.19 -24.21 -5.90
N GLY A 625 -7.27 -23.85 -5.21
CA GLY A 625 -8.49 -24.66 -5.09
C GLY A 625 -9.22 -24.88 -6.41
N THR A 626 -9.08 -23.99 -7.39
CA THR A 626 -9.63 -24.15 -8.74
C THR A 626 -8.70 -24.89 -9.70
N GLY A 627 -7.48 -25.20 -9.28
CA GLY A 627 -6.44 -25.84 -10.10
C GLY A 627 -5.66 -24.89 -11.01
N HIS A 628 -6.03 -23.60 -11.08
CA HIS A 628 -5.37 -22.61 -11.94
C HIS A 628 -3.90 -22.37 -11.56
N ALA A 629 -3.53 -22.52 -10.29
CA ALA A 629 -2.16 -22.41 -9.82
C ALA A 629 -1.19 -23.39 -10.50
N PHE A 630 -1.71 -24.51 -11.01
CA PHE A 630 -0.95 -25.58 -11.67
C PHE A 630 -1.04 -25.52 -13.20
N LEU A 631 -1.87 -24.63 -13.75
CA LEU A 631 -2.08 -24.52 -15.19
C LEU A 631 -0.88 -23.86 -15.88
N PHE A 632 -0.32 -24.54 -16.88
CA PHE A 632 0.66 -24.01 -17.80
C PHE A 632 0.22 -24.33 -19.23
N SER A 633 0.19 -23.33 -20.09
CA SER A 633 -0.26 -23.46 -21.47
C SER A 633 0.47 -22.49 -22.39
N VAL A 634 0.75 -22.95 -23.60
CA VAL A 634 1.33 -22.16 -24.70
C VAL A 634 0.73 -22.59 -26.03
N CYS A 635 0.83 -21.74 -27.05
CA CYS A 635 0.43 -22.04 -28.42
C CYS A 635 1.58 -21.78 -29.39
N ASP A 636 1.35 -22.07 -30.67
CA ASP A 636 2.21 -21.63 -31.75
C ASP A 636 2.40 -20.11 -31.70
N SER A 637 3.62 -19.64 -31.96
CA SER A 637 3.99 -18.22 -31.88
C SER A 637 3.93 -17.54 -30.51
N LEU A 638 3.55 -18.25 -29.44
CA LEU A 638 3.50 -17.72 -28.06
C LEU A 638 2.59 -16.50 -27.92
N ASP A 639 1.42 -16.53 -28.58
CA ASP A 639 0.43 -15.49 -28.45
C ASP A 639 -0.39 -15.61 -27.14
N MET A 640 -1.33 -14.69 -26.99
CA MET A 640 -2.15 -14.54 -25.78
C MET A 640 -3.19 -15.65 -25.65
N GLU A 641 -3.69 -16.17 -26.77
CA GLU A 641 -4.72 -17.21 -26.80
C GLU A 641 -4.20 -18.46 -26.08
N GLY A 642 -2.99 -18.91 -26.43
CA GLY A 642 -2.38 -20.07 -25.77
C GLY A 642 -2.02 -19.82 -24.31
N THR A 643 -1.64 -18.60 -23.96
CA THR A 643 -1.17 -18.28 -22.60
C THR A 643 -2.33 -18.23 -21.58
N PHE A 644 -3.46 -17.66 -21.97
CA PHE A 644 -4.65 -17.56 -21.10
C PHE A 644 -5.62 -18.74 -21.26
N TYR A 645 -5.33 -19.68 -22.16
CA TYR A 645 -6.18 -20.84 -22.38
C TYR A 645 -6.47 -21.59 -21.09
N THR A 646 -7.74 -21.88 -20.86
CA THR A 646 -8.21 -22.79 -19.81
C THR A 646 -9.42 -23.56 -20.30
N ASN A 647 -9.51 -24.83 -19.90
CA ASN A 647 -10.62 -25.69 -20.28
C ASN A 647 -11.72 -25.60 -19.22
N ILE A 648 -12.61 -24.64 -19.37
CA ILE A 648 -13.65 -24.36 -18.37
C ILE A 648 -14.62 -25.51 -18.18
N SER A 649 -14.97 -26.20 -19.27
CA SER A 649 -15.82 -27.39 -19.20
C SER A 649 -15.20 -28.51 -18.37
N ALA A 650 -13.87 -28.66 -18.41
CA ALA A 650 -13.16 -29.65 -17.60
C ALA A 650 -12.95 -29.18 -16.14
N ASN A 651 -12.92 -27.87 -15.90
CA ASN A 651 -12.60 -27.27 -14.60
C ASN A 651 -13.82 -26.80 -13.80
N VAL A 652 -15.03 -26.82 -14.37
CA VAL A 652 -16.25 -26.32 -13.70
C VAL A 652 -16.50 -27.00 -12.35
N ASP A 653 -16.18 -28.29 -12.22
CA ASP A 653 -16.31 -29.02 -10.95
C ASP A 653 -15.27 -28.59 -9.92
N LEU A 654 -14.11 -28.07 -10.34
CA LEU A 654 -13.11 -27.48 -9.44
C LEU A 654 -13.51 -26.07 -9.02
N TYR A 655 -14.18 -25.31 -9.88
CA TYR A 655 -14.68 -23.97 -9.52
C TYR A 655 -15.73 -24.04 -8.42
N GLN A 656 -16.45 -25.17 -8.30
CA GLN A 656 -17.37 -25.41 -7.18
C GLN A 656 -16.65 -25.50 -5.83
N ASN A 657 -15.31 -25.67 -5.80
CA ASN A 657 -14.51 -25.62 -4.56
C ASN A 657 -14.56 -24.23 -3.91
N LEU A 658 -14.98 -23.20 -4.63
CA LEU A 658 -15.21 -21.85 -4.10
C LEU A 658 -16.48 -21.76 -3.22
N GLY A 659 -17.19 -22.87 -3.02
CA GLY A 659 -18.30 -22.97 -2.08
C GLY A 659 -19.67 -22.72 -2.68
N PHE A 660 -19.80 -22.77 -4.01
CA PHE A 660 -21.05 -22.51 -4.73
C PHE A 660 -21.31 -23.56 -5.82
N GLU A 661 -22.59 -23.84 -6.10
CA GLU A 661 -22.96 -24.54 -7.33
C GLU A 661 -22.65 -23.66 -8.53
N LEU A 662 -22.12 -24.26 -9.59
CA LEU A 662 -21.84 -23.55 -10.84
C LEU A 662 -22.47 -24.29 -12.00
N LYS A 663 -23.25 -23.56 -12.81
CA LYS A 663 -23.79 -24.06 -14.07
C LYS A 663 -23.04 -23.37 -15.21
N LEU A 664 -22.36 -24.16 -16.03
CA LEU A 664 -21.78 -23.70 -17.29
C LEU A 664 -22.80 -23.87 -18.42
N ILE A 665 -23.06 -22.79 -19.16
CA ILE A 665 -23.71 -22.82 -20.47
C ILE A 665 -22.60 -22.58 -21.50
N THR A 666 -22.40 -23.56 -22.39
CA THR A 666 -21.34 -23.51 -23.40
C THR A 666 -21.80 -24.06 -24.75
N ALA A 667 -21.29 -23.49 -25.84
CA ALA A 667 -21.56 -23.93 -27.21
C ALA A 667 -20.48 -23.41 -28.18
N GLU A 668 -20.09 -24.21 -29.17
CA GLU A 668 -19.30 -23.75 -30.31
C GLU A 668 -20.20 -22.93 -31.25
N GLU A 669 -19.70 -21.86 -31.89
CA GLU A 669 -20.53 -21.00 -32.76
C GLU A 669 -21.13 -21.76 -33.95
N GLU A 670 -20.42 -22.76 -34.48
CA GLU A 670 -20.88 -23.59 -35.58
C GLU A 670 -21.90 -24.67 -35.15
N ALA A 671 -22.18 -24.80 -33.84
CA ALA A 671 -23.10 -25.80 -33.34
C ALA A 671 -24.53 -25.53 -33.85
N PRO A 672 -25.27 -26.56 -34.32
CA PRO A 672 -26.65 -26.38 -34.81
C PRO A 672 -27.62 -25.78 -33.79
N ASP A 673 -27.33 -25.93 -32.50
CA ASP A 673 -28.08 -25.40 -31.37
C ASP A 673 -27.51 -24.09 -30.80
N PHE A 674 -26.49 -23.47 -31.43
CA PHE A 674 -25.82 -22.28 -30.89
C PHE A 674 -26.79 -21.14 -30.56
N ALA A 675 -27.73 -20.83 -31.47
CA ALA A 675 -28.75 -19.80 -31.21
C ALA A 675 -29.70 -20.16 -30.06
N ASP A 676 -30.05 -21.44 -29.91
CA ASP A 676 -30.86 -21.91 -28.79
C ASP A 676 -30.07 -21.79 -27.46
N ARG A 677 -28.75 -21.99 -27.50
CA ARG A 677 -27.84 -21.85 -26.35
C ARG A 677 -27.57 -20.40 -25.98
N GLN A 678 -27.45 -19.50 -26.96
CA GLN A 678 -27.37 -18.05 -26.71
C GLN A 678 -28.63 -17.56 -26.00
N GLN A 679 -29.81 -18.02 -26.42
CA GLN A 679 -31.06 -17.70 -25.74
C GLN A 679 -31.10 -18.30 -24.33
N GLU A 680 -30.67 -19.55 -24.14
CA GLU A 680 -30.55 -20.17 -22.81
C GLU A 680 -29.64 -19.35 -21.88
N ALA A 681 -28.50 -18.87 -22.40
CA ALA A 681 -27.55 -18.04 -21.64
C ALA A 681 -28.14 -16.69 -21.27
N TRP A 682 -28.81 -16.02 -22.21
CA TRP A 682 -29.50 -14.75 -21.95
C TRP A 682 -30.57 -14.87 -20.86
N ASP A 683 -31.41 -15.90 -20.95
CA ASP A 683 -32.47 -16.14 -19.97
C ASP A 683 -31.86 -16.40 -18.59
N ALA A 684 -30.79 -17.21 -18.52
CA ALA A 684 -30.08 -17.50 -17.28
C ALA A 684 -29.36 -16.29 -16.68
N ILE A 685 -28.76 -15.44 -17.52
CA ILE A 685 -28.13 -14.18 -17.08
C ILE A 685 -29.19 -13.26 -16.46
N SER A 686 -30.29 -13.05 -17.18
CA SER A 686 -31.38 -12.16 -16.74
C SER A 686 -31.98 -12.65 -15.41
N GLU A 687 -32.26 -13.95 -15.29
CA GLU A 687 -32.75 -14.55 -14.05
C GLU A 687 -31.75 -14.43 -12.90
N SER A 688 -30.45 -14.63 -13.16
CA SER A 688 -29.41 -14.50 -12.13
C SER A 688 -29.30 -13.06 -11.62
N VAL A 689 -29.26 -12.08 -12.53
CA VAL A 689 -29.18 -10.66 -12.19
C VAL A 689 -30.42 -10.21 -11.43
N ASP A 690 -31.62 -10.67 -11.80
CA ASP A 690 -32.87 -10.38 -11.08
C ASP A 690 -32.86 -10.91 -9.64
N ARG A 691 -32.10 -11.98 -9.36
CA ARG A 691 -31.89 -12.51 -8.01
C ARG A 691 -30.78 -11.79 -7.24
N GLY A 692 -30.12 -10.81 -7.84
CA GLY A 692 -28.98 -10.12 -7.24
C GLY A 692 -27.70 -10.93 -7.30
N VAL A 693 -27.52 -11.79 -8.30
CA VAL A 693 -26.33 -12.64 -8.44
C VAL A 693 -25.62 -12.37 -9.77
N PRO A 694 -24.38 -11.87 -9.77
CA PRO A 694 -23.62 -11.60 -10.99
C PRO A 694 -23.25 -12.90 -11.73
N VAL A 695 -22.92 -12.76 -13.00
CA VAL A 695 -22.57 -13.89 -13.88
C VAL A 695 -21.18 -13.66 -14.47
N VAL A 696 -20.44 -14.72 -14.75
CA VAL A 696 -19.15 -14.64 -15.45
C VAL A 696 -19.33 -15.14 -16.88
N ALA A 697 -18.92 -14.35 -17.88
CA ALA A 697 -19.06 -14.72 -19.29
C ALA A 697 -17.79 -14.42 -20.09
N ARG A 698 -17.53 -15.24 -21.13
CA ARG A 698 -16.40 -15.07 -22.05
C ARG A 698 -16.74 -14.13 -23.20
N PHE A 699 -15.81 -13.25 -23.53
CA PHE A 699 -15.80 -12.42 -24.73
C PHE A 699 -14.39 -12.41 -25.32
N GLY A 700 -14.22 -13.01 -26.51
CA GLY A 700 -12.90 -13.30 -27.08
C GLY A 700 -12.08 -14.22 -26.15
N PRO A 701 -10.81 -13.90 -25.85
CA PRO A 701 -10.00 -14.65 -24.88
C PRO A 701 -10.25 -14.26 -23.41
N PHE A 702 -11.13 -13.28 -23.13
CA PHE A 702 -11.29 -12.69 -21.80
C PHE A 702 -12.57 -13.13 -21.10
N PHE A 703 -12.54 -13.19 -19.77
CA PHE A 703 -13.71 -13.40 -18.92
C PHE A 703 -14.06 -12.13 -18.18
N TRP A 704 -15.36 -11.83 -18.09
CA TRP A 704 -15.86 -10.60 -17.47
C TRP A 704 -17.06 -10.87 -16.56
N VAL A 705 -17.23 -10.01 -15.56
CA VAL A 705 -18.40 -9.99 -14.69
C VAL A 705 -19.55 -9.27 -15.40
N VAL A 706 -20.60 -10.00 -15.72
CA VAL A 706 -21.89 -9.47 -16.19
C VAL A 706 -22.65 -8.94 -14.98
N LYS A 707 -22.76 -7.61 -14.89
CA LYS A 707 -23.38 -6.90 -13.77
C LYS A 707 -24.80 -6.45 -14.05
N GLY A 708 -25.29 -6.52 -15.28
CA GLY A 708 -26.64 -6.04 -15.59
C GLY A 708 -27.18 -6.45 -16.94
N TYR A 709 -28.45 -6.15 -17.17
CA TYR A 709 -29.10 -6.29 -18.47
C TYR A 709 -30.22 -5.27 -18.68
N HIS A 710 -30.60 -5.02 -19.94
CA HIS A 710 -31.75 -4.19 -20.29
C HIS A 710 -32.87 -5.03 -20.92
N PRO A 711 -34.05 -5.14 -20.28
CA PRO A 711 -35.13 -6.05 -20.71
C PRO A 711 -35.82 -5.70 -22.03
N LYS A 712 -35.61 -4.50 -22.58
CA LYS A 712 -36.24 -4.05 -23.83
C LYS A 712 -35.26 -3.90 -24.99
N ARG A 713 -33.98 -3.73 -24.68
CA ARG A 713 -32.94 -3.57 -25.70
C ARG A 713 -32.26 -4.90 -26.01
N GLU A 714 -32.39 -5.91 -25.15
CA GLU A 714 -31.71 -7.21 -25.29
C GLU A 714 -30.19 -7.06 -25.22
N HIS A 715 -29.69 -6.19 -24.34
CA HIS A 715 -28.25 -6.03 -24.10
C HIS A 715 -27.89 -6.34 -22.64
N ILE A 716 -26.67 -6.84 -22.42
CA ILE A 716 -26.04 -7.01 -21.10
C ILE A 716 -25.01 -5.92 -20.82
N TYR A 717 -24.76 -5.65 -19.55
CA TYR A 717 -23.71 -4.74 -19.07
C TYR A 717 -22.63 -5.55 -18.36
N ILE A 718 -21.39 -5.37 -18.80
CA ILE A 718 -20.22 -6.03 -18.22
C ILE A 718 -19.35 -5.02 -17.47
N SER A 719 -18.69 -5.48 -16.41
CA SER A 719 -17.62 -4.74 -15.76
C SER A 719 -16.36 -4.87 -16.62
N ALA A 720 -16.18 -3.94 -17.57
CA ALA A 720 -15.05 -3.90 -18.48
C ALA A 720 -14.29 -2.57 -18.41
N PHE A 721 -13.01 -2.60 -18.79
CA PHE A 721 -12.05 -1.51 -18.62
C PHE A 721 -12.36 -0.21 -19.39
N MET A 722 -13.12 -0.27 -20.48
CA MET A 722 -13.41 0.91 -21.33
C MET A 722 -14.80 1.52 -21.12
N GLY A 723 -15.43 1.20 -19.98
CA GLY A 723 -16.78 1.64 -19.64
C GLY A 723 -17.86 0.64 -20.07
N GLU A 724 -19.08 0.93 -19.62
CA GLU A 724 -20.26 0.08 -19.70
C GLU A 724 -20.90 0.08 -21.11
N GLU A 725 -20.11 -0.16 -22.17
CA GLU A 725 -20.70 -0.38 -23.49
C GLU A 725 -21.56 -1.67 -23.44
N PRO A 726 -22.87 -1.57 -23.72
CA PRO A 726 -23.76 -2.71 -23.62
C PRO A 726 -23.46 -3.71 -24.74
N VAL A 727 -23.40 -4.99 -24.41
CA VAL A 727 -23.22 -6.08 -25.39
C VAL A 727 -24.58 -6.61 -25.80
N ASP A 728 -24.87 -6.64 -27.10
CA ASP A 728 -26.14 -7.15 -27.62
C ASP A 728 -26.20 -8.67 -27.43
N MET A 729 -27.38 -9.21 -27.11
CA MET A 729 -27.60 -10.66 -26.91
C MET A 729 -27.11 -11.49 -28.11
N VAL A 730 -27.31 -10.97 -29.33
CA VAL A 730 -26.92 -11.66 -30.56
C VAL A 730 -25.40 -11.80 -30.72
N ASP A 731 -24.64 -10.95 -30.02
CA ASP A 731 -23.18 -10.94 -30.05
C ASP A 731 -22.56 -11.84 -28.97
N LEU A 732 -23.38 -12.42 -28.07
CA LEU A 732 -22.90 -13.27 -26.98
C LEU A 732 -22.31 -14.57 -27.52
N GLY A 733 -20.98 -14.71 -27.44
CA GLY A 733 -20.26 -15.88 -27.95
C GLY A 733 -19.97 -15.85 -29.45
N THR A 734 -20.20 -14.72 -30.12
CA THR A 734 -19.78 -14.51 -31.51
C THR A 734 -18.54 -13.61 -31.51
N ASP A 735 -17.42 -14.10 -32.01
CA ASP A 735 -16.14 -13.37 -32.05
C ASP A 735 -15.37 -13.76 -33.32
N GLU A 736 -14.69 -12.81 -33.97
CA GLU A 736 -13.98 -13.09 -35.23
C GLU A 736 -12.74 -13.97 -35.05
N GLU A 737 -12.13 -13.97 -33.86
CA GLU A 737 -10.90 -14.68 -33.55
C GLU A 737 -11.16 -15.94 -32.70
N LEU A 738 -12.02 -15.84 -31.68
CA LEU A 738 -12.31 -16.92 -30.72
C LEU A 738 -13.81 -17.12 -30.47
N PRO A 739 -14.55 -17.59 -31.48
CA PRO A 739 -15.98 -17.80 -31.35
C PRO A 739 -16.31 -18.91 -30.34
N GLY A 740 -17.49 -18.82 -29.75
CA GLY A 740 -17.99 -19.78 -28.77
C GLY A 740 -18.55 -19.09 -27.54
N LEU A 741 -19.56 -19.73 -26.97
CA LEU A 741 -20.29 -19.29 -25.81
C LEU A 741 -19.71 -19.99 -24.57
N ASP A 742 -19.34 -19.24 -23.54
CA ASP A 742 -19.03 -19.76 -22.20
C ASP A 742 -19.58 -18.81 -21.14
N VAL A 743 -20.58 -19.27 -20.40
CA VAL A 743 -21.27 -18.49 -19.36
C VAL A 743 -21.40 -19.32 -18.09
N LEU A 744 -20.79 -18.84 -17.01
CA LEU A 744 -20.78 -19.45 -15.68
C LEU A 744 -21.81 -18.75 -14.78
N ILE A 745 -22.90 -19.46 -14.50
CA ILE A 745 -23.95 -19.02 -13.59
C ILE A 745 -23.63 -19.50 -12.18
N ILE A 746 -23.58 -18.56 -11.23
CA ILE A 746 -23.37 -18.84 -9.81
C ILE A 746 -24.71 -19.21 -9.16
N GLY A 747 -24.75 -20.38 -8.54
CA GLY A 747 -25.92 -20.96 -7.90
C GLY A 747 -25.84 -20.88 -6.37
N ASP A 748 -26.57 -21.78 -5.71
CA ASP A 748 -26.66 -21.81 -4.25
C ASP A 748 -25.32 -22.24 -3.61
N PRO A 749 -25.05 -21.82 -2.35
CA PRO A 749 -23.89 -22.28 -1.61
C PRO A 749 -23.85 -23.81 -1.49
N ARG A 750 -22.70 -24.40 -1.79
CA ARG A 750 -22.46 -25.84 -1.75
C ARG A 750 -21.16 -26.15 -1.01
N PRO A 751 -21.23 -26.81 0.16
CA PRO A 751 -20.04 -27.26 0.87
C PRO A 751 -19.26 -28.29 0.05
N ALA A 752 -17.96 -28.07 -0.13
CA ALA A 752 -17.05 -29.02 -0.73
C ALA A 752 -16.36 -29.87 0.37
N ASP A 753 -16.20 -31.18 0.13
CA ASP A 753 -15.41 -32.03 1.03
C ASP A 753 -13.91 -31.78 0.79
N PRO A 754 -13.16 -31.24 1.77
CA PRO A 754 -11.80 -30.75 1.54
C PRO A 754 -10.84 -31.83 1.04
N ALA A 755 -10.96 -33.07 1.53
CA ALA A 755 -10.07 -34.16 1.13
C ALA A 755 -10.32 -34.61 -0.31
N SER A 756 -11.59 -34.77 -0.71
CA SER A 756 -11.93 -35.09 -2.10
C SER A 756 -11.58 -33.95 -3.06
N THR A 757 -11.73 -32.70 -2.61
CA THR A 757 -11.36 -31.50 -3.36
C THR A 757 -9.86 -31.42 -3.59
N ALA A 758 -9.06 -31.56 -2.52
CA ALA A 758 -7.61 -31.57 -2.61
C ALA A 758 -7.12 -32.68 -3.54
N ARG A 759 -7.70 -33.89 -3.44
CA ARG A 759 -7.39 -34.99 -4.37
C ARG A 759 -7.71 -34.62 -5.82
N ARG A 760 -8.87 -34.02 -6.10
CA ARG A 760 -9.24 -33.60 -7.46
C ARG A 760 -8.31 -32.53 -8.02
N VAL A 761 -7.88 -31.57 -7.19
CA VAL A 761 -6.92 -30.54 -7.60
C VAL A 761 -5.56 -31.14 -7.91
N VAL A 762 -5.03 -32.00 -7.03
CA VAL A 762 -3.75 -32.68 -7.27
C VAL A 762 -3.83 -33.57 -8.53
N GLN A 763 -4.93 -34.31 -8.71
CA GLN A 763 -5.16 -35.10 -9.93
C GLN A 763 -5.16 -34.21 -11.16
N THR A 764 -5.85 -33.07 -11.11
CA THR A 764 -5.93 -32.13 -12.24
C THR A 764 -4.57 -31.53 -12.54
N ALA A 765 -3.78 -31.18 -11.53
CA ALA A 765 -2.42 -30.69 -11.70
C ALA A 765 -1.55 -31.70 -12.47
N VAL A 766 -1.62 -32.99 -12.09
CA VAL A 766 -0.93 -34.07 -12.80
C VAL A 766 -1.49 -34.27 -14.21
N ASP A 767 -2.81 -34.29 -14.38
CA ASP A 767 -3.46 -34.49 -15.67
C ASP A 767 -3.13 -33.36 -16.66
N VAL A 768 -3.10 -32.11 -16.19
CA VAL A 768 -2.70 -30.94 -16.99
C VAL A 768 -1.22 -31.02 -17.35
N ALA A 769 -0.36 -31.34 -16.38
CA ALA A 769 1.08 -31.46 -16.61
C ALA A 769 1.43 -32.57 -17.63
N ARG A 770 0.65 -33.65 -17.66
CA ARG A 770 0.79 -34.81 -18.56
C ARG A 770 -0.13 -34.77 -19.78
N SER A 771 -0.90 -33.70 -19.96
CA SER A 771 -1.90 -33.63 -21.04
C SER A 771 -1.21 -33.61 -22.40
N GLN A 772 -1.78 -34.35 -23.35
CA GLN A 772 -1.38 -34.22 -24.74
C GLN A 772 -1.86 -32.88 -25.33
N PRO A 773 -1.18 -32.35 -26.35
CA PRO A 773 -1.62 -31.14 -27.05
C PRO A 773 -3.03 -31.28 -27.61
N LYS A 774 -3.84 -30.22 -27.50
CA LYS A 774 -5.20 -30.13 -28.04
C LYS A 774 -5.23 -29.04 -29.10
N GLY A 775 -5.23 -29.44 -30.37
CA GLY A 775 -5.19 -28.46 -31.47
C GLY A 775 -3.87 -27.65 -31.43
N PRO A 776 -3.91 -26.32 -31.53
CA PRO A 776 -2.72 -25.47 -31.48
C PRO A 776 -2.19 -25.20 -30.05
N ILE A 777 -2.81 -25.77 -29.02
CA ILE A 777 -2.51 -25.49 -27.61
C ILE A 777 -1.79 -26.66 -26.96
N TYR A 778 -0.67 -26.36 -26.32
CA TYR A 778 0.22 -27.29 -25.64
C TYR A 778 0.18 -26.97 -24.14
N LEU A 779 0.02 -28.01 -23.32
CA LEU A 779 -0.14 -27.89 -21.86
C LEU A 779 1.04 -28.55 -21.14
N GLY A 780 1.29 -28.12 -19.91
CA GLY A 780 2.18 -28.84 -19.01
C GLY A 780 3.61 -29.02 -19.55
N LEU A 781 4.20 -30.19 -19.31
CA LEU A 781 5.58 -30.49 -19.67
C LEU A 781 5.84 -30.46 -21.18
N ASP A 782 4.88 -30.90 -21.98
CA ASP A 782 4.95 -30.81 -23.45
C ASP A 782 4.86 -29.35 -23.91
N GLY A 783 4.14 -28.50 -23.18
CA GLY A 783 4.11 -27.06 -23.40
C GLY A 783 5.49 -26.41 -23.24
N TYR A 784 6.27 -26.79 -22.24
CA TYR A 784 7.63 -26.26 -22.06
C TYR A 784 8.56 -26.63 -23.22
N GLU A 785 8.45 -27.86 -23.72
CA GLU A 785 9.21 -28.32 -24.89
C GLU A 785 8.77 -27.58 -26.16
N HIS A 786 7.46 -27.37 -26.33
CA HIS A 786 6.94 -26.57 -27.43
C HIS A 786 7.42 -25.12 -27.34
N TRP A 787 7.40 -24.52 -26.14
CA TRP A 787 7.88 -23.18 -25.90
C TRP A 787 9.35 -23.03 -26.29
N ALA A 788 10.22 -23.94 -25.84
CA ALA A 788 11.62 -23.97 -26.26
C ALA A 788 11.75 -24.15 -27.79
N GLY A 789 10.91 -25.01 -28.39
CA GLY A 789 10.84 -25.22 -29.83
C GLY A 789 10.44 -23.98 -30.63
N GLU A 790 9.48 -23.19 -30.16
CA GLU A 790 9.07 -21.94 -30.81
C GLU A 790 10.18 -20.89 -30.78
N ILE A 791 10.97 -20.87 -29.69
CA ILE A 791 12.18 -20.03 -29.56
C ILE A 791 13.28 -20.51 -30.52
N GLU A 792 13.55 -21.82 -30.56
CA GLU A 792 14.52 -22.45 -31.47
C GLU A 792 14.18 -22.13 -32.93
N ASN A 793 12.90 -22.18 -33.30
CA ASN A 793 12.41 -21.95 -34.66
C ASN A 793 12.22 -20.46 -35.01
N GLY A 794 12.45 -19.54 -34.07
CA GLY A 794 12.30 -18.09 -34.28
C GLY A 794 10.85 -17.65 -34.55
N ARG A 795 9.87 -18.40 -34.04
CA ARG A 795 8.43 -18.13 -34.24
C ARG A 795 7.80 -17.33 -33.10
N ALA A 796 8.53 -17.06 -32.03
CA ALA A 796 8.05 -16.27 -30.90
C ALA A 796 7.57 -14.88 -31.32
N TRP A 797 6.39 -14.49 -30.83
CA TRP A 797 5.81 -13.17 -31.02
C TRP A 797 6.66 -12.10 -30.30
N ARG A 798 7.68 -11.59 -31.01
CA ARG A 798 8.53 -10.43 -30.67
C ARG A 798 8.87 -10.28 -29.18
N GLY A 799 9.47 -11.29 -28.54
CA GLY A 799 9.90 -11.25 -27.12
C GLY A 799 8.75 -11.15 -26.09
N PHE A 800 7.68 -10.42 -26.40
CA PHE A 800 6.48 -10.21 -25.61
C PHE A 800 5.79 -11.53 -25.27
N GLY A 801 5.65 -12.44 -26.24
CA GLY A 801 5.06 -13.76 -25.98
C GLY A 801 5.82 -14.54 -24.91
N VAL A 802 7.16 -14.48 -24.93
CA VAL A 802 8.02 -15.13 -23.93
C VAL A 802 7.81 -14.52 -22.55
N ARG A 803 7.75 -13.19 -22.48
CA ARG A 803 7.46 -12.47 -21.23
C ARG A 803 6.09 -12.83 -20.66
N LEU A 804 5.07 -12.82 -21.51
CA LEU A 804 3.69 -13.05 -21.11
C LEU A 804 3.51 -14.44 -20.51
N VAL A 805 4.01 -15.46 -21.21
CA VAL A 805 3.99 -16.85 -20.74
C VAL A 805 4.70 -16.97 -19.39
N ALA A 806 5.90 -16.38 -19.26
CA ALA A 806 6.64 -16.40 -18.01
C ALA A 806 5.89 -15.72 -16.85
N GLY A 807 5.33 -14.52 -17.08
CA GLY A 807 4.65 -13.73 -16.05
C GLY A 807 3.37 -14.40 -15.53
N VAL A 808 2.51 -14.89 -16.43
CA VAL A 808 1.29 -15.61 -16.05
C VAL A 808 1.62 -16.88 -15.28
N THR A 809 2.66 -17.61 -15.71
CA THR A 809 3.09 -18.83 -15.03
C THR A 809 3.61 -18.53 -13.62
N VAL A 810 4.44 -17.51 -13.43
CA VAL A 810 4.92 -17.09 -12.10
C VAL A 810 3.75 -16.73 -11.19
N ALA A 811 2.76 -15.98 -11.68
CA ALA A 811 1.59 -15.60 -10.90
C ALA A 811 0.82 -16.84 -10.41
N ARG A 812 0.61 -17.83 -11.27
CA ARG A 812 -0.02 -19.11 -10.91
C ARG A 812 0.81 -19.90 -9.89
N ARG A 813 2.12 -20.05 -10.15
CA ARG A 813 3.03 -20.82 -9.28
C ARG A 813 3.23 -20.21 -7.90
N SER A 814 3.07 -18.88 -7.78
CA SER A 814 3.08 -18.20 -6.47
C SER A 814 2.00 -18.70 -5.52
N GLN A 815 0.89 -19.25 -6.04
CA GLN A 815 -0.20 -19.82 -5.24
C GLN A 815 -0.18 -21.36 -5.18
N ALA A 816 0.58 -22.03 -6.05
CA ALA A 816 0.69 -23.49 -6.06
C ALA A 816 1.31 -24.02 -4.76
N ALA A 817 2.47 -23.47 -4.37
CA ALA A 817 3.17 -23.91 -3.17
C ALA A 817 2.39 -23.64 -1.87
N PRO A 818 1.85 -22.43 -1.62
CA PRO A 818 1.00 -22.18 -0.46
C PRO A 818 -0.22 -23.12 -0.39
N TYR A 819 -0.89 -23.37 -1.52
CA TYR A 819 -2.04 -24.27 -1.56
C TYR A 819 -1.67 -25.72 -1.21
N LEU A 820 -0.59 -26.25 -1.78
CA LEU A 820 -0.13 -27.61 -1.45
C LEU A 820 0.19 -27.76 0.05
N ARG A 821 0.82 -26.75 0.65
CA ARG A 821 1.08 -26.70 2.10
C ARG A 821 -0.21 -26.58 2.93
N GLN A 822 -1.20 -25.85 2.43
CA GLN A 822 -2.51 -25.73 3.07
C GLN A 822 -3.26 -27.07 3.11
N ILE A 823 -3.20 -27.86 2.03
CA ILE A 823 -3.89 -29.15 1.97
C ILE A 823 -3.10 -30.30 2.61
N ALA A 824 -1.78 -30.20 2.73
CA ALA A 824 -0.91 -31.27 3.25
C ALA A 824 -1.33 -31.83 4.62
N PRO A 825 -1.72 -31.01 5.62
CA PRO A 825 -2.19 -31.51 6.93
C PRO A 825 -3.47 -32.36 6.87
N SER A 826 -4.22 -32.29 5.77
CA SER A 826 -5.43 -33.10 5.57
C SER A 826 -5.13 -34.56 5.23
N PHE A 827 -3.86 -34.90 5.01
CA PHE A 827 -3.40 -36.23 4.62
C PHE A 827 -2.39 -36.82 5.62
N GLY A 828 -2.08 -38.11 5.48
CA GLY A 828 -1.05 -38.77 6.28
C GLY A 828 0.36 -38.22 6.02
N ALA A 829 1.29 -38.43 6.96
CA ALA A 829 2.63 -37.84 6.91
C ALA A 829 3.42 -38.13 5.62
N GLU A 830 3.23 -39.30 5.01
CA GLU A 830 3.88 -39.65 3.74
C GLU A 830 3.35 -38.82 2.57
N ILE A 831 2.04 -38.61 2.48
CA ILE A 831 1.42 -37.75 1.45
C ILE A 831 1.80 -36.29 1.70
N ALA A 832 1.74 -35.83 2.95
CA ALA A 832 2.09 -34.46 3.31
C ALA A 832 3.53 -34.11 2.93
N ALA A 833 4.47 -35.04 3.12
CA ALA A 833 5.86 -34.86 2.71
C ALA A 833 6.00 -34.70 1.18
N GLN A 834 5.26 -35.49 0.39
CA GLN A 834 5.27 -35.36 -1.06
C GLN A 834 4.70 -34.02 -1.52
N LEU A 835 3.60 -33.56 -0.91
CA LEU A 835 3.02 -32.26 -1.20
C LEU A 835 3.96 -31.10 -0.85
N GLU A 836 4.73 -31.21 0.24
CA GLU A 836 5.75 -30.23 0.63
C GLU A 836 6.93 -30.19 -0.36
N GLU A 837 7.42 -31.35 -0.81
CA GLU A 837 8.48 -31.40 -1.82
C GLU A 837 8.02 -30.84 -3.17
N ALA A 838 6.77 -31.14 -3.57
CA ALA A 838 6.16 -30.53 -4.75
C ALA A 838 6.06 -29.00 -4.62
N ALA A 839 5.64 -28.49 -3.45
CA ALA A 839 5.60 -27.06 -3.15
C ALA A 839 6.99 -26.40 -3.29
N GLY A 840 8.02 -27.02 -2.72
CA GLY A 840 9.40 -26.54 -2.83
C GLY A 840 9.96 -26.58 -4.25
N CYS A 841 9.45 -27.45 -5.13
CA CYS A 841 9.80 -27.46 -6.54
C CYS A 841 9.14 -26.30 -7.30
N TYR A 842 7.85 -26.04 -7.10
CA TYR A 842 7.17 -24.89 -7.68
C TYR A 842 7.78 -23.55 -7.26
N GLU A 843 8.28 -23.42 -6.02
CA GLU A 843 9.02 -22.23 -5.59
C GLU A 843 10.33 -22.02 -6.36
N LYS A 844 11.03 -23.11 -6.69
CA LYS A 844 12.29 -23.06 -7.45
C LYS A 844 12.05 -22.82 -8.93
N GLU A 845 10.94 -23.29 -9.48
CA GLU A 845 10.50 -23.04 -10.85
C GLU A 845 10.34 -21.53 -11.13
N MET A 846 9.84 -20.77 -10.15
CA MET A 846 9.64 -19.33 -10.31
C MET A 846 10.93 -18.54 -10.57
N GLY A 847 12.09 -19.05 -10.14
CA GLY A 847 13.40 -18.42 -10.37
C GLY A 847 13.74 -18.22 -11.86
N PRO A 848 13.91 -19.31 -12.64
CA PRO A 848 14.18 -19.21 -14.08
C PRO A 848 13.06 -18.53 -14.87
N LEU A 849 11.78 -18.70 -14.48
CA LEU A 849 10.66 -17.99 -15.10
C LEU A 849 10.72 -16.48 -14.84
N GLY A 850 11.08 -16.06 -13.63
CA GLY A 850 11.29 -14.65 -13.29
C GLY A 850 12.44 -14.02 -14.09
N GLU A 851 13.54 -14.76 -14.28
CA GLU A 851 14.64 -14.32 -15.15
C GLU A 851 14.21 -14.19 -16.62
N LEU A 852 13.45 -15.17 -17.15
CA LEU A 852 12.87 -15.11 -18.49
C LEU A 852 11.97 -13.89 -18.68
N GLY A 853 11.08 -13.62 -17.72
CA GLY A 853 10.24 -12.43 -17.72
C GLY A 853 11.07 -11.14 -17.72
N GLY A 854 12.19 -11.11 -17.01
CA GLY A 854 13.09 -9.96 -16.98
C GLY A 854 13.86 -9.71 -18.29
N MET A 855 14.01 -10.72 -19.14
CA MET A 855 14.84 -10.66 -20.36
C MET A 855 14.17 -9.97 -21.57
N PHE A 856 12.84 -9.90 -21.61
CA PHE A 856 12.09 -9.37 -22.76
C PHE A 856 11.21 -8.18 -22.39
N PRO A 857 11.45 -6.96 -22.94
CA PRO A 857 10.59 -5.80 -22.74
C PRO A 857 9.33 -5.86 -23.63
N ILE A 858 8.25 -5.20 -23.21
CA ILE A 858 6.92 -5.27 -23.87
C ILE A 858 6.85 -4.47 -25.18
N MET A 859 7.71 -3.46 -25.35
CA MET A 859 7.83 -2.72 -26.61
C MET A 859 9.30 -2.76 -27.04
N GLY A 860 9.58 -3.33 -28.22
CA GLY A 860 10.93 -3.62 -28.74
C GLY A 860 11.84 -2.40 -28.94
N ARG A 861 12.23 -1.79 -27.83
CA ARG A 861 13.20 -0.71 -27.67
C ARG A 861 13.80 -0.79 -26.27
N SER A 862 14.83 -1.61 -26.12
CA SER A 862 15.88 -1.34 -25.14
C SER A 862 17.25 -1.57 -25.81
N GLU A 863 18.27 -0.82 -25.39
CA GLU A 863 19.64 -0.97 -25.91
C GLU A 863 20.33 -2.28 -25.42
N GLN A 864 19.61 -3.14 -24.69
CA GLN A 864 20.02 -4.48 -24.27
C GLN A 864 18.90 -5.51 -24.50
N GLU A 865 18.18 -5.42 -25.61
CA GLU A 865 17.17 -6.42 -25.95
C GLU A 865 17.86 -7.78 -26.20
N VAL A 866 17.38 -8.83 -25.53
CA VAL A 866 17.76 -10.21 -25.81
C VAL A 866 17.31 -10.50 -27.23
N ASP A 867 18.25 -10.48 -28.15
CA ASP A 867 17.97 -10.70 -29.57
C ASP A 867 17.75 -12.20 -29.79
N LEU A 868 16.51 -12.62 -30.02
CA LEU A 868 16.23 -14.02 -30.33
C LEU A 868 16.89 -14.45 -31.65
N GLU A 869 17.30 -13.55 -32.54
CA GLU A 869 18.14 -13.86 -33.69
C GLU A 869 19.60 -14.18 -33.31
N ASN A 870 20.08 -13.70 -32.15
CA ASN A 870 21.39 -14.03 -31.60
C ASN A 870 21.38 -15.46 -31.00
N PRO A 871 22.26 -16.37 -31.49
CA PRO A 871 22.32 -17.74 -31.00
C PRO A 871 22.64 -17.88 -29.49
N ALA A 872 23.39 -16.95 -28.91
CA ALA A 872 23.76 -17.00 -27.48
C ALA A 872 22.56 -16.67 -26.58
N ASP A 873 21.81 -15.63 -26.97
CA ASP A 873 20.63 -15.15 -26.27
C ASP A 873 19.49 -16.16 -26.39
N ARG A 874 19.25 -16.69 -27.60
CA ARG A 874 18.32 -17.79 -27.83
C ARG A 874 18.65 -19.02 -26.97
N LYS A 875 19.94 -19.40 -26.91
CA LYS A 875 20.39 -20.53 -26.07
C LYS A 875 20.10 -20.28 -24.59
N LYS A 876 20.36 -19.07 -24.09
CA LYS A 876 20.09 -18.71 -22.69
C LYS A 876 18.59 -18.82 -22.35
N VAL A 877 17.72 -18.36 -23.24
CA VAL A 877 16.26 -18.42 -23.07
C VAL A 877 15.81 -19.87 -23.01
N ILE A 878 16.26 -20.70 -23.95
CA ILE A 878 15.96 -22.14 -23.99
C ILE A 878 16.46 -22.84 -22.70
N GLU A 879 17.66 -22.48 -22.22
CA GLU A 879 18.21 -23.02 -20.96
C GLU A 879 17.33 -22.69 -19.75
N LEU A 880 16.78 -21.49 -19.66
CA LEU A 880 15.89 -21.10 -18.56
C LEU A 880 14.52 -21.80 -18.67
N ILE A 881 13.99 -21.96 -19.88
CA ILE A 881 12.74 -22.72 -20.12
C ILE A 881 12.92 -24.17 -19.67
N HIS A 882 14.04 -24.81 -20.02
CA HIS A 882 14.33 -26.17 -19.57
C HIS A 882 14.57 -26.25 -18.06
N GLN A 883 15.20 -25.24 -17.44
CA GLN A 883 15.34 -25.20 -15.97
C GLN A 883 13.98 -25.11 -15.27
N ALA A 884 13.05 -24.29 -15.78
CA ALA A 884 11.69 -24.24 -15.27
C ALA A 884 10.99 -25.60 -15.43
N ARG A 885 11.06 -26.19 -16.63
CA ARG A 885 10.51 -27.53 -16.90
C ARG A 885 11.05 -28.60 -15.95
N GLU A 886 12.34 -28.59 -15.64
CA GLU A 886 12.95 -29.56 -14.70
C GLU A 886 12.35 -29.46 -13.29
N TRP A 887 11.93 -28.26 -12.85
CA TRP A 887 11.27 -28.09 -11.56
C TRP A 887 9.80 -28.48 -11.63
N GLU A 888 9.08 -28.15 -12.71
CA GLU A 888 7.72 -28.63 -12.97
C GLU A 888 7.69 -30.17 -12.97
N GLU A 889 8.62 -30.83 -13.67
CA GLU A 889 8.67 -32.30 -13.77
C GLU A 889 8.88 -32.95 -12.40
N LYS A 890 9.78 -32.41 -11.57
CA LYS A 890 9.98 -32.89 -10.20
C LYS A 890 8.75 -32.64 -9.32
N ALA A 891 8.11 -31.48 -9.45
CA ALA A 891 6.88 -31.20 -8.72
C ALA A 891 5.80 -32.23 -9.07
N VAL A 892 5.63 -32.52 -10.36
CA VAL A 892 4.64 -33.48 -10.86
C VAL A 892 4.96 -34.91 -10.42
N GLU A 893 6.21 -35.33 -10.39
CA GLU A 893 6.62 -36.64 -9.84
C GLU A 893 6.19 -36.78 -8.36
N HIS A 894 6.41 -35.75 -7.55
CA HIS A 894 5.96 -35.73 -6.16
C HIS A 894 4.42 -35.71 -6.04
N LEU A 895 3.71 -35.00 -6.92
CA LEU A 895 2.24 -35.04 -6.96
C LEU A 895 1.71 -36.41 -7.38
N GLU A 896 2.36 -37.10 -8.31
CA GLU A 896 2.02 -38.48 -8.72
C GLU A 896 2.22 -39.47 -7.57
N GLU A 897 3.33 -39.35 -6.82
CA GLU A 897 3.56 -40.14 -5.61
C GLU A 897 2.51 -39.85 -4.52
N ALA A 898 2.16 -38.57 -4.33
CA ALA A 898 1.09 -38.18 -3.41
C ALA A 898 -0.26 -38.81 -3.81
N LEU A 899 -0.63 -38.78 -5.09
CA LEU A 899 -1.87 -39.39 -5.61
C LEU A 899 -1.89 -40.91 -5.43
N ALA A 900 -0.78 -41.59 -5.74
CA ALA A 900 -0.68 -43.04 -5.57
C ALA A 900 -0.83 -43.47 -4.10
N LEU A 901 -0.43 -42.61 -3.15
CA LEU A 901 -0.62 -42.82 -1.71
C LEU A 901 -2.05 -42.46 -1.25
N MET A 902 -2.79 -41.65 -2.01
CA MET A 902 -4.20 -41.32 -1.77
C MET A 902 -5.19 -42.38 -2.31
N GLU A 903 -4.71 -43.35 -3.11
CA GLU A 903 -5.44 -44.52 -3.62
C GLU A 903 -5.42 -45.71 -2.65
#